data_AF-A0A661SJZ3-F1
#
_entry.id   AF-A0A661SJZ3-F1
#
_cell.length_a   1.000
_cell.length_b   1.000
_cell.length_c   1.000
_cell.angle_alpha   90.00
_cell.angle_beta   90.00
_cell.angle_gamma   90.00
#
_symmetry.space_group_name_H-M   'P 1'
#
loop_
_entity.id
_entity.type
_entity.pdbx_description
1 polymer ?
#
loop_
_entity_poly.entity_id
_entity_poly.type
_entity_poly.pdbx_seq_one_letter_code
_entity_poly.pdbx_strand_id
1 'polypeptide(L)'
;MKIVKETLTSCIMVLVITLLTAGISSAGFDWGGGDGDCSGSGSFQQQINHDDIVEVGEIPAGKEGVYIQLMSDEDVDVQLYDVYSGEKIIHWPDGILDGCCKQTTNYHGVTMEWSGYNGDGTGLGHEYIKISGMTNRPFMMKAFGYRSGYATVDYSWTGTEGCSSGGPAESGSGTFQQQIAHDDIVEVGELIEGLNNVHIELICDEDVDIQLYDKNTGEKIVHWPDGILDDCCEQATTYHGVTVEWSGYNGDGTGSGHEYIRVAGTMNRPFIMKAFGYKAGYATVNYRWGSGASSDNPLDVPYLDQLDIPDIGYAACASASSAMILAYHGKIGNTQQAMTDAAKTVFSATSSLDSGLLGRDRLSDHLEQVWGFSSVSFDDSYWDVLYETIKNEIGNRHPMIMGSRSMTSAGHYIVVTGYEGDDYETGKVIVNDPYGRWNSFDNYSTSVSGAGLKYDFTDITSSYSDGVFVVIPGTDDGGGDIDPDDYNPGDDTALCGASACSCTFPDVDQNAWYAKYVNGLCSAGILTGYQAGSDKGYYKPAKNANLAETLNVLLTSNDYENVKKQCAESDPWYECYFDIAQAKGLSVYTSDANDSVYRYRMIEYTAKIFFNYTGQDPVTFLKNKGVTSGKRLWDYANRAELATFASLAAKEADKPIPYGLYDAPPPTDPDMPDSVIDPDDSVVSRAKAQLGKKGPLWTDSQWTYCARFVRMMYDKPAKWGTAYGMTKYFEDKGKLRTAGNPGAGAVVCYKKSAGNGYAGHVSIATGDGTEIGVTSLKYGVTEKPVKTVGTFWGWISPSDFVNFY
;
A
#
# COMPACT_ATOMS: atom_id res chain seq x y z
N MET A 1 41.13 -76.59 -54.44
CA MET A 1 39.97 -76.97 -53.60
C MET A 1 40.20 -76.42 -52.19
N LYS A 2 39.35 -75.48 -51.74
CA LYS A 2 39.18 -74.83 -50.39
C LYS A 2 40.41 -74.09 -49.79
N ILE A 3 40.42 -72.75 -49.59
CA ILE A 3 39.66 -71.83 -48.68
C ILE A 3 39.99 -72.06 -47.20
N VAL A 4 40.29 -71.09 -46.30
CA VAL A 4 40.67 -69.64 -46.29
C VAL A 4 41.02 -69.28 -44.80
N LYS A 5 41.86 -68.24 -44.63
CA LYS A 5 41.98 -67.20 -43.56
C LYS A 5 42.84 -67.35 -42.30
N GLU A 6 43.61 -66.27 -42.16
CA GLU A 6 44.51 -65.78 -41.13
C GLU A 6 43.76 -65.07 -39.98
N THR A 7 44.49 -64.78 -38.89
CA THR A 7 44.28 -63.58 -38.08
C THR A 7 45.60 -63.21 -37.38
N LEU A 8 46.00 -61.95 -37.46
CA LEU A 8 47.20 -61.39 -36.82
C LEU A 8 46.81 -60.20 -35.92
N THR A 9 47.46 -60.12 -34.77
CA THR A 9 47.22 -59.20 -33.65
C THR A 9 48.18 -58.01 -33.71
N SER A 10 47.70 -56.77 -33.47
CA SER A 10 48.47 -55.74 -32.74
C SER A 10 47.70 -54.44 -32.43
N CYS A 11 47.85 -54.01 -31.17
CA CYS A 11 47.74 -52.72 -30.48
C CYS A 11 46.92 -51.54 -31.06
N ILE A 12 45.97 -51.01 -30.26
CA ILE A 12 45.57 -49.59 -30.26
C ILE A 12 45.34 -49.09 -28.82
N MET A 13 45.96 -47.94 -28.55
CA MET A 13 45.95 -47.11 -27.34
C MET A 13 44.59 -46.39 -27.21
N VAL A 14 43.91 -46.52 -26.06
CA VAL A 14 42.60 -45.88 -25.82
C VAL A 14 42.81 -44.45 -25.34
N LEU A 15 42.53 -43.48 -26.22
CA LEU A 15 42.34 -42.07 -25.91
C LEU A 15 40.84 -41.87 -25.64
N VAL A 16 40.47 -41.64 -24.38
CA VAL A 16 39.09 -41.30 -23.99
C VAL A 16 38.86 -39.84 -24.33
N ILE A 17 38.26 -39.58 -25.50
CA ILE A 17 37.69 -38.27 -25.85
C ILE A 17 36.29 -38.23 -25.26
N THR A 18 36.11 -37.51 -24.16
CA THR A 18 34.80 -37.07 -23.69
C THR A 18 34.28 -36.03 -24.69
N LEU A 19 33.43 -36.46 -25.63
CA LEU A 19 32.59 -35.53 -26.40
C LEU A 19 31.61 -34.87 -25.41
N LEU A 20 31.89 -33.62 -25.05
CA LEU A 20 30.90 -32.70 -24.52
C LEU A 20 29.96 -32.37 -25.68
N THR A 21 28.84 -33.07 -25.80
CA THR A 21 27.69 -32.56 -26.55
C THR A 21 27.13 -31.42 -25.72
N ALA A 22 27.53 -30.18 -26.04
CA ALA A 22 26.76 -29.02 -25.63
C ALA A 22 25.39 -29.18 -26.29
N GLY A 23 24.38 -29.56 -25.51
CA GLY A 23 23.00 -29.45 -25.94
C GLY A 23 22.76 -27.98 -26.20
N ILE A 24 22.51 -27.62 -27.46
CA ILE A 24 21.95 -26.32 -27.79
C ILE A 24 20.56 -26.35 -27.15
N SER A 25 20.38 -25.67 -26.01
CA SER A 25 19.04 -25.44 -25.48
C SER A 25 18.26 -24.69 -26.56
N SER A 26 17.14 -25.22 -27.03
CA SER A 26 16.28 -24.43 -27.91
C SER A 26 15.83 -23.21 -27.14
N ALA A 27 16.01 -22.03 -27.73
CA ALA A 27 15.34 -20.84 -27.23
C ALA A 27 13.83 -21.06 -27.39
N GLY A 28 13.04 -20.64 -26.41
CA GLY A 28 11.61 -20.88 -26.38
C GLY A 28 10.90 -19.84 -25.56
N PHE A 29 9.57 -19.91 -25.54
CA PHE A 29 8.76 -18.98 -24.78
C PHE A 29 9.05 -19.07 -23.27
N ASP A 30 9.30 -17.93 -22.66
CA ASP A 30 9.23 -17.71 -21.22
C ASP A 30 7.90 -17.04 -20.87
N TRP A 31 7.10 -17.72 -20.06
CA TRP A 31 5.77 -17.26 -19.62
C TRP A 31 5.74 -16.87 -18.13
N GLY A 32 6.90 -16.64 -17.49
CA GLY A 32 7.02 -16.16 -16.12
C GLY A 32 7.05 -17.25 -15.04
N GLY A 33 7.53 -18.47 -15.35
CA GLY A 33 7.63 -19.57 -14.38
C GLY A 33 6.29 -20.10 -13.83
N GLY A 34 6.35 -21.05 -12.88
CA GLY A 34 5.18 -21.75 -12.32
C GLY A 34 4.24 -20.90 -11.45
N ASP A 35 4.69 -19.70 -11.06
CA ASP A 35 3.92 -18.69 -10.34
C ASP A 35 3.45 -17.52 -11.23
N GLY A 36 3.84 -17.55 -12.53
CA GLY A 36 3.23 -16.90 -13.70
C GLY A 36 2.94 -15.40 -13.63
N ASP A 37 3.81 -14.61 -14.24
CA ASP A 37 3.56 -13.18 -14.55
C ASP A 37 2.18 -12.96 -15.21
N CYS A 38 1.46 -11.94 -14.73
CA CYS A 38 0.08 -11.67 -15.12
C CYS A 38 -0.09 -11.21 -16.57
N SER A 39 0.94 -10.60 -17.13
CA SER A 39 1.07 -10.22 -18.53
C SER A 39 2.57 -10.17 -18.83
N GLY A 40 2.96 -10.22 -20.09
CA GLY A 40 4.38 -10.11 -20.42
C GLY A 40 4.66 -10.20 -21.90
N SER A 41 5.93 -10.16 -22.23
CA SER A 41 6.45 -10.32 -23.58
C SER A 41 7.86 -10.90 -23.55
N GLY A 42 8.32 -11.38 -24.70
CA GLY A 42 9.70 -11.79 -24.89
C GLY A 42 10.07 -11.87 -26.37
N SER A 43 11.37 -12.02 -26.61
CA SER A 43 11.92 -12.19 -27.96
C SER A 43 13.07 -13.19 -27.93
N PHE A 44 13.18 -14.01 -28.97
CA PHE A 44 14.35 -14.85 -29.18
C PHE A 44 14.55 -15.19 -30.67
N GLN A 45 15.75 -15.65 -31.01
CA GLN A 45 16.04 -16.17 -32.35
C GLN A 45 16.04 -17.69 -32.37
N GLN A 46 15.47 -18.26 -33.43
CA GLN A 46 15.47 -19.68 -33.69
C GLN A 46 16.03 -19.95 -35.08
N GLN A 47 17.08 -20.79 -35.16
CA GLN A 47 17.55 -21.29 -36.45
C GLN A 47 16.59 -22.37 -36.95
N ILE A 48 16.18 -22.26 -38.20
CA ILE A 48 15.28 -23.20 -38.87
C ILE A 48 15.98 -23.67 -40.14
N ASN A 49 16.22 -24.97 -40.23
CA ASN A 49 16.90 -25.54 -41.39
C ASN A 49 15.90 -25.82 -42.53
N HIS A 50 16.40 -25.82 -43.75
CA HIS A 50 15.61 -26.19 -44.93
C HIS A 50 15.07 -27.63 -44.80
N ASP A 51 13.80 -27.83 -45.11
CA ASP A 51 13.03 -29.08 -44.95
C ASP A 51 12.98 -29.62 -43.50
N ASP A 52 13.14 -28.74 -42.50
CA ASP A 52 13.11 -29.12 -41.09
C ASP A 52 11.91 -28.51 -40.36
N ILE A 53 11.39 -29.23 -39.36
CA ILE A 53 10.36 -28.74 -38.44
C ILE A 53 11.01 -28.55 -37.08
N VAL A 54 11.06 -27.31 -36.62
CA VAL A 54 11.61 -26.96 -35.32
C VAL A 54 10.48 -26.64 -34.35
N GLU A 55 10.53 -27.22 -33.16
CA GLU A 55 9.63 -26.82 -32.07
C GLU A 55 10.10 -25.48 -31.52
N VAL A 56 9.24 -24.47 -31.62
CA VAL A 56 9.54 -23.10 -31.19
C VAL A 56 9.22 -22.94 -29.71
N GLY A 57 8.08 -23.47 -29.25
CA GLY A 57 7.73 -23.46 -27.84
C GLY A 57 6.26 -23.77 -27.57
N GLU A 58 5.95 -24.05 -26.32
CA GLU A 58 4.57 -24.27 -25.85
C GLU A 58 3.97 -22.97 -25.32
N ILE A 59 2.74 -22.65 -25.74
CA ILE A 59 1.86 -21.65 -25.15
C ILE A 59 1.00 -22.37 -24.10
N PRO A 60 1.14 -22.11 -22.79
CA PRO A 60 0.39 -22.83 -21.78
C PRO A 60 -1.09 -22.44 -21.76
N ALA A 61 -1.89 -23.24 -21.06
CA ALA A 61 -3.24 -22.83 -20.67
C ALA A 61 -3.20 -21.63 -19.72
N GLY A 62 -4.29 -20.88 -19.65
CA GLY A 62 -4.48 -19.74 -18.78
C GLY A 62 -3.94 -18.42 -19.33
N LYS A 63 -3.44 -18.34 -20.56
CA LYS A 63 -2.91 -17.09 -21.14
C LYS A 63 -3.97 -16.36 -21.95
N GLU A 64 -4.14 -15.08 -21.73
CA GLU A 64 -5.11 -14.23 -22.43
C GLU A 64 -4.41 -13.27 -23.38
N GLY A 65 -5.02 -13.05 -24.55
CA GLY A 65 -4.55 -12.03 -25.51
C GLY A 65 -3.17 -12.32 -26.06
N VAL A 66 -2.87 -13.60 -26.35
CA VAL A 66 -1.58 -14.02 -26.86
C VAL A 66 -1.37 -13.48 -28.28
N TYR A 67 -0.20 -12.88 -28.51
CA TYR A 67 0.28 -12.48 -29.83
C TYR A 67 1.69 -13.02 -30.03
N ILE A 68 1.94 -13.64 -31.17
CA ILE A 68 3.27 -14.14 -31.55
C ILE A 68 3.54 -13.70 -32.99
N GLN A 69 4.70 -13.11 -33.23
CA GLN A 69 5.19 -12.72 -34.53
C GLN A 69 6.51 -13.44 -34.81
N LEU A 70 6.59 -14.07 -35.98
CA LEU A 70 7.80 -14.70 -36.51
C LEU A 70 8.26 -13.87 -37.71
N MET A 71 9.51 -13.41 -37.70
CA MET A 71 10.12 -12.63 -38.77
C MET A 71 11.37 -13.32 -39.29
N SER A 72 11.39 -13.65 -40.58
CA SER A 72 12.55 -14.18 -41.28
C SER A 72 12.65 -13.61 -42.69
N ASP A 73 13.87 -13.30 -43.14
CA ASP A 73 14.17 -12.95 -44.54
C ASP A 73 13.97 -14.14 -45.49
N GLU A 74 13.85 -15.35 -44.94
CA GLU A 74 13.68 -16.59 -45.68
C GLU A 74 12.25 -17.16 -45.51
N ASP A 75 11.87 -18.06 -46.41
CA ASP A 75 10.54 -18.65 -46.46
C ASP A 75 10.36 -19.68 -45.32
N VAL A 76 9.75 -19.22 -44.22
CA VAL A 76 9.53 -19.98 -42.98
C VAL A 76 8.08 -19.81 -42.55
N ASP A 77 7.36 -20.93 -42.45
CA ASP A 77 5.95 -20.91 -42.07
C ASP A 77 5.75 -21.32 -40.61
N VAL A 78 4.83 -20.65 -39.91
CA VAL A 78 4.43 -21.06 -38.56
C VAL A 78 3.46 -22.24 -38.60
N GLN A 79 3.52 -23.07 -37.56
CA GLN A 79 2.55 -24.13 -37.32
C GLN A 79 2.08 -24.08 -35.87
N LEU A 80 0.81 -24.37 -35.63
CA LEU A 80 0.23 -24.41 -34.29
C LEU A 80 -0.61 -25.68 -34.10
N TYR A 81 -0.31 -26.40 -33.02
CA TYR A 81 -0.95 -27.67 -32.69
C TYR A 81 -1.60 -27.59 -31.32
N ASP A 82 -2.77 -28.21 -31.15
CA ASP A 82 -3.32 -28.52 -29.83
C ASP A 82 -2.50 -29.67 -29.21
N VAL A 83 -1.88 -29.43 -28.06
CA VAL A 83 -1.00 -30.41 -27.41
C VAL A 83 -1.75 -31.67 -26.95
N TYR A 84 -3.01 -31.52 -26.53
CA TYR A 84 -3.80 -32.65 -26.03
C TYR A 84 -4.35 -33.54 -27.13
N SER A 85 -4.86 -32.94 -28.21
CA SER A 85 -5.47 -33.70 -29.32
C SER A 85 -4.49 -34.04 -30.44
N GLY A 86 -3.39 -33.29 -30.57
CA GLY A 86 -2.50 -33.34 -31.73
C GLY A 86 -3.09 -32.72 -32.99
N GLU A 87 -4.25 -32.06 -32.89
CA GLU A 87 -4.94 -31.43 -34.02
C GLU A 87 -4.09 -30.28 -34.59
N LYS A 88 -4.00 -30.24 -35.93
CA LYS A 88 -3.31 -29.17 -36.67
C LYS A 88 -4.23 -27.97 -36.78
N ILE A 89 -4.00 -26.93 -35.98
CA ILE A 89 -4.82 -25.73 -36.04
C ILE A 89 -4.34 -24.81 -37.15
N ILE A 90 -3.06 -24.46 -37.14
CA ILE A 90 -2.39 -23.70 -38.21
C ILE A 90 -1.35 -24.63 -38.82
N HIS A 91 -1.54 -24.99 -40.08
CA HIS A 91 -0.61 -25.86 -40.80
C HIS A 91 -0.96 -25.90 -42.29
N TRP A 92 -0.03 -25.55 -43.18
CA TRP A 92 -0.23 -25.84 -44.60
C TRP A 92 0.26 -27.26 -44.95
N PRO A 93 -0.49 -28.11 -45.68
CA PRO A 93 -1.78 -27.87 -46.33
C PRO A 93 -2.99 -28.46 -45.58
N ASP A 94 -2.82 -28.91 -44.33
CA ASP A 94 -3.80 -29.80 -43.66
C ASP A 94 -4.41 -29.22 -42.37
N GLY A 95 -4.12 -27.97 -42.03
CA GLY A 95 -4.60 -27.31 -40.82
C GLY A 95 -6.05 -26.84 -40.95
N ILE A 96 -6.67 -26.53 -39.81
CA ILE A 96 -7.96 -25.82 -39.80
C ILE A 96 -7.80 -24.45 -40.50
N LEU A 97 -6.66 -23.80 -40.28
CA LEU A 97 -6.17 -22.64 -41.00
C LEU A 97 -4.97 -23.08 -41.87
N ASP A 98 -5.15 -23.03 -43.19
CA ASP A 98 -4.24 -23.55 -44.22
C ASP A 98 -4.11 -22.63 -45.45
N GLY A 99 -4.72 -21.45 -45.42
CA GLY A 99 -4.82 -20.51 -46.54
C GLY A 99 -3.64 -19.56 -46.68
N CYS A 100 -3.51 -18.98 -47.87
CA CYS A 100 -2.42 -18.06 -48.23
C CYS A 100 -2.57 -16.63 -47.70
N CYS A 101 -3.66 -16.34 -47.01
CA CYS A 101 -4.01 -15.00 -46.54
C CYS A 101 -4.60 -15.13 -45.15
N LYS A 102 -4.79 -13.99 -44.49
CA LYS A 102 -5.33 -13.93 -43.14
C LYS A 102 -6.59 -14.77 -42.99
N GLN A 103 -6.57 -15.71 -42.05
CA GLN A 103 -7.72 -16.52 -41.68
C GLN A 103 -7.98 -16.45 -40.18
N THR A 104 -9.22 -16.76 -39.80
CA THR A 104 -9.67 -16.76 -38.41
C THR A 104 -10.56 -17.96 -38.16
N THR A 105 -10.40 -18.61 -37.01
CA THR A 105 -11.29 -19.68 -36.55
C THR A 105 -11.58 -19.55 -35.05
N ASN A 106 -12.65 -20.19 -34.59
CA ASN A 106 -12.90 -20.38 -33.16
C ASN A 106 -12.54 -21.80 -32.80
N TYR A 107 -11.60 -21.96 -31.86
CA TYR A 107 -11.11 -23.27 -31.44
C TYR A 107 -11.18 -23.37 -29.91
N HIS A 108 -12.03 -24.27 -29.42
CA HIS A 108 -12.22 -24.54 -27.98
C HIS A 108 -12.43 -23.31 -27.08
N GLY A 109 -13.12 -22.27 -27.57
CA GLY A 109 -13.52 -21.10 -26.78
C GLY A 109 -12.60 -19.90 -26.89
N VAL A 110 -11.48 -20.02 -27.61
CA VAL A 110 -10.65 -18.87 -28.04
C VAL A 110 -10.82 -18.61 -29.53
N THR A 111 -10.60 -17.37 -29.94
CA THR A 111 -10.53 -16.97 -31.36
C THR A 111 -9.08 -16.92 -31.79
N MET A 112 -8.75 -17.65 -32.85
CA MET A 112 -7.40 -17.71 -33.41
C MET A 112 -7.37 -17.05 -34.78
N GLU A 113 -6.45 -16.10 -34.97
CA GLU A 113 -6.17 -15.43 -36.23
C GLU A 113 -4.71 -15.71 -36.64
N TRP A 114 -4.49 -15.98 -37.91
CA TRP A 114 -3.17 -16.23 -38.51
C TRP A 114 -3.04 -15.45 -39.81
N SER A 115 -1.84 -14.93 -40.11
CA SER A 115 -1.54 -14.14 -41.31
C SER A 115 -1.68 -14.91 -42.63
N GLY A 116 -1.49 -16.23 -42.61
CA GLY A 116 -1.42 -17.08 -43.80
C GLY A 116 0.03 -17.36 -44.23
N TYR A 117 0.22 -18.41 -45.03
CA TYR A 117 1.55 -18.91 -45.43
C TYR A 117 2.31 -18.00 -46.41
N ASN A 118 1.71 -16.91 -46.89
CA ASN A 118 2.42 -15.89 -47.67
C ASN A 118 2.87 -14.72 -46.79
N GLY A 119 2.87 -14.91 -45.46
CA GLY A 119 3.14 -13.86 -44.49
C GLY A 119 2.04 -12.81 -44.33
N ASP A 120 2.40 -11.74 -43.63
CA ASP A 120 1.56 -10.59 -43.30
C ASP A 120 1.49 -9.53 -44.42
N GLY A 121 2.18 -9.77 -45.53
CA GLY A 121 2.31 -8.87 -46.67
C GLY A 121 3.63 -8.11 -46.75
N THR A 122 4.51 -8.24 -45.76
CA THR A 122 5.85 -7.62 -45.75
C THR A 122 6.99 -8.56 -46.17
N GLY A 123 6.80 -9.87 -46.01
CA GLY A 123 7.74 -10.92 -46.42
C GLY A 123 7.08 -12.29 -46.34
N LEU A 124 7.61 -13.28 -47.06
CA LEU A 124 7.06 -14.65 -47.02
C LEU A 124 7.29 -15.32 -45.65
N GLY A 125 8.43 -15.08 -45.00
CA GLY A 125 8.71 -15.56 -43.63
C GLY A 125 8.24 -14.62 -42.52
N HIS A 126 7.34 -13.68 -42.79
CA HIS A 126 6.82 -12.74 -41.79
C HIS A 126 5.39 -13.12 -41.43
N GLU A 127 5.23 -13.95 -40.39
CA GLU A 127 3.93 -14.49 -40.00
C GLU A 127 3.56 -14.12 -38.57
N TYR A 128 2.26 -14.07 -38.25
CA TYR A 128 1.80 -13.90 -36.88
C TYR A 128 0.65 -14.84 -36.52
N ILE A 129 0.56 -15.11 -35.22
CA ILE A 129 -0.56 -15.80 -34.57
C ILE A 129 -1.12 -14.86 -33.51
N LYS A 130 -2.44 -14.68 -33.52
CA LYS A 130 -3.17 -13.96 -32.48
C LYS A 130 -4.25 -14.85 -31.87
N ILE A 131 -4.22 -15.04 -30.55
CA ILE A 131 -5.22 -15.78 -29.79
C ILE A 131 -5.96 -14.81 -28.87
N SER A 132 -7.24 -14.59 -29.16
CA SER A 132 -8.10 -13.71 -28.37
C SER A 132 -8.99 -14.54 -27.42
N GLY A 133 -9.04 -14.11 -26.15
CA GLY A 133 -9.62 -14.87 -25.04
C GLY A 133 -8.57 -15.67 -24.26
N MET A 134 -8.99 -16.26 -23.15
CA MET A 134 -8.13 -17.04 -22.27
C MET A 134 -7.94 -18.46 -22.81
N THR A 135 -6.68 -18.85 -23.08
CA THR A 135 -6.35 -20.22 -23.47
C THR A 135 -6.79 -21.17 -22.35
N ASN A 136 -7.43 -22.28 -22.69
CA ASN A 136 -7.89 -23.27 -21.71
C ASN A 136 -7.18 -24.61 -21.86
N ARG A 137 -6.13 -24.63 -22.68
CA ARG A 137 -5.28 -25.78 -22.99
C ARG A 137 -3.95 -25.29 -23.57
N PRO A 138 -2.89 -26.10 -23.48
CA PRO A 138 -1.62 -25.77 -24.10
C PRO A 138 -1.63 -25.95 -25.62
N PHE A 139 -0.89 -25.10 -26.32
CA PHE A 139 -0.66 -25.15 -27.77
C PHE A 139 0.83 -25.20 -28.06
N MET A 140 1.26 -26.07 -28.98
CA MET A 140 2.66 -26.15 -29.40
C MET A 140 2.85 -25.38 -30.69
N MET A 141 3.70 -24.36 -30.66
CA MET A 141 4.15 -23.68 -31.87
C MET A 141 5.37 -24.38 -32.45
N LYS A 142 5.35 -24.59 -33.76
CA LYS A 142 6.48 -25.07 -34.56
C LYS A 142 6.71 -24.12 -35.72
N ALA A 143 7.86 -24.25 -36.38
CA ALA A 143 8.13 -23.56 -37.62
C ALA A 143 8.74 -24.54 -38.63
N PHE A 144 8.38 -24.39 -39.91
CA PHE A 144 8.91 -25.19 -41.02
C PHE A 144 9.70 -24.32 -41.98
N GLY A 145 10.94 -24.70 -42.27
CA GLY A 145 11.79 -23.97 -43.21
C GLY A 145 11.64 -24.47 -44.64
N TYR A 146 10.89 -23.77 -45.50
CA TYR A 146 11.02 -23.95 -46.96
C TYR A 146 12.37 -23.45 -47.46
N ARG A 147 12.97 -22.52 -46.71
CA ARG A 147 14.36 -22.13 -46.81
C ARG A 147 15.00 -22.10 -45.43
N SER A 148 16.31 -22.32 -45.40
CA SER A 148 17.05 -22.26 -44.15
C SER A 148 17.30 -20.81 -43.79
N GLY A 149 16.94 -20.42 -42.58
CA GLY A 149 17.11 -19.05 -42.09
C GLY A 149 17.07 -18.97 -40.56
N TYR A 150 17.45 -17.82 -40.03
CA TYR A 150 17.10 -17.46 -38.66
C TYR A 150 15.76 -16.75 -38.69
N ALA A 151 14.92 -17.07 -37.71
CA ALA A 151 13.68 -16.36 -37.46
C ALA A 151 13.73 -15.70 -36.09
N THR A 152 13.40 -14.42 -36.03
CA THR A 152 13.14 -13.72 -34.76
C THR A 152 11.70 -13.98 -34.37
N VAL A 153 11.47 -14.42 -33.13
CA VAL A 153 10.16 -14.71 -32.57
C VAL A 153 9.89 -13.74 -31.44
N ASP A 154 8.96 -12.82 -31.66
CA ASP A 154 8.46 -11.89 -30.65
C ASP A 154 7.10 -12.37 -30.16
N TYR A 155 6.86 -12.35 -28.86
CA TYR A 155 5.59 -12.80 -28.29
C TYR A 155 5.16 -11.96 -27.10
N SER A 156 3.84 -11.93 -26.84
CA SER A 156 3.24 -11.25 -25.70
C SER A 156 1.91 -11.87 -25.26
N TRP A 157 1.50 -11.59 -24.04
CA TRP A 157 0.18 -11.91 -23.49
C TRP A 157 -0.30 -10.80 -22.56
N THR A 158 -1.62 -10.60 -22.53
CA THR A 158 -2.26 -9.52 -21.76
C THR A 158 -2.84 -9.97 -20.43
N GLY A 159 -2.91 -11.29 -20.17
CA GLY A 159 -3.51 -11.83 -18.94
C GLY A 159 -3.07 -13.27 -18.64
N THR A 160 -3.06 -13.63 -17.35
CA THR A 160 -2.89 -15.01 -16.87
C THR A 160 -4.07 -15.39 -15.96
N GLU A 161 -4.62 -16.60 -16.13
CA GLU A 161 -5.72 -17.14 -15.31
C GLU A 161 -5.30 -17.17 -13.83
N GLY A 162 -6.13 -16.60 -12.95
CA GLY A 162 -5.81 -16.47 -11.53
C GLY A 162 -5.12 -15.16 -11.15
N CYS A 163 -4.72 -14.33 -12.11
CA CYS A 163 -4.27 -12.97 -11.84
C CYS A 163 -5.46 -12.02 -11.67
N SER A 164 -5.58 -11.44 -10.49
CA SER A 164 -6.66 -10.50 -10.14
C SER A 164 -6.21 -9.04 -10.24
N SER A 165 -5.94 -8.58 -11.47
CA SER A 165 -6.03 -7.18 -11.95
C SER A 165 -5.31 -7.09 -13.30
N GLY A 166 -5.95 -6.61 -14.35
CA GLY A 166 -5.38 -6.50 -15.70
C GLY A 166 -4.33 -5.38 -15.84
N GLY A 167 -3.31 -5.38 -14.98
CA GLY A 167 -2.14 -4.53 -15.05
C GLY A 167 -0.85 -5.37 -15.05
N PRO A 168 0.32 -4.75 -15.33
CA PRO A 168 1.61 -5.40 -15.26
C PRO A 168 1.88 -5.93 -13.84
N ALA A 169 2.82 -6.89 -13.72
CA ALA A 169 3.32 -7.34 -12.42
C ALA A 169 3.81 -6.15 -11.57
N GLU A 170 3.75 -6.25 -10.23
CA GLU A 170 4.15 -5.15 -9.32
C GLU A 170 5.62 -4.74 -9.51
N SER A 171 6.46 -5.68 -9.92
CA SER A 171 7.83 -5.46 -10.35
C SER A 171 8.20 -6.47 -11.45
N GLY A 172 9.31 -6.21 -12.12
CA GLY A 172 9.90 -7.15 -13.07
C GLY A 172 11.15 -6.56 -13.71
N SER A 173 11.86 -7.40 -14.46
CA SER A 173 13.08 -7.01 -15.15
C SER A 173 13.38 -7.93 -16.32
N GLY A 174 14.14 -7.45 -17.29
CA GLY A 174 14.60 -8.25 -18.41
C GLY A 174 15.76 -7.62 -19.16
N THR A 175 16.32 -8.39 -20.09
CA THR A 175 17.35 -7.93 -21.02
C THR A 175 17.11 -8.53 -22.40
N PHE A 176 17.33 -7.76 -23.45
CA PHE A 176 17.33 -8.24 -24.82
C PHE A 176 18.26 -7.40 -25.70
N GLN A 177 18.48 -7.84 -26.93
CA GLN A 177 19.27 -7.10 -27.92
C GLN A 177 18.40 -6.68 -29.10
N GLN A 178 18.59 -5.45 -29.56
CA GLN A 178 17.91 -4.90 -30.73
C GLN A 178 18.95 -4.41 -31.73
N GLN A 179 18.85 -4.88 -32.97
CA GLN A 179 19.62 -4.30 -34.08
C GLN A 179 18.95 -3.00 -34.54
N ILE A 180 19.74 -1.95 -34.69
CA ILE A 180 19.29 -0.63 -35.13
C ILE A 180 20.16 -0.23 -36.31
N ALA A 181 19.53 0.00 -37.46
CA ALA A 181 20.23 0.40 -38.68
C ALA A 181 20.56 1.91 -38.66
N HIS A 182 21.57 2.29 -39.45
CA HIS A 182 21.93 3.70 -39.64
C HIS A 182 20.79 4.46 -40.33
N ASP A 183 20.46 5.65 -39.82
CA ASP A 183 19.34 6.50 -40.22
C ASP A 183 17.96 5.83 -40.08
N ASP A 184 17.82 4.86 -39.17
CA ASP A 184 16.55 4.14 -38.93
C ASP A 184 16.01 4.33 -37.52
N ILE A 185 14.67 4.31 -37.39
CA ILE A 185 13.96 4.35 -36.10
C ILE A 185 13.31 2.99 -35.90
N VAL A 186 13.70 2.30 -34.84
CA VAL A 186 13.14 1.00 -34.47
C VAL A 186 12.29 1.16 -33.21
N GLU A 187 11.09 0.59 -33.22
CA GLU A 187 10.28 0.45 -32.00
C GLU A 187 10.90 -0.64 -31.13
N VAL A 188 11.24 -0.29 -29.89
CA VAL A 188 12.00 -1.17 -28.98
C VAL A 188 11.06 -1.87 -28.00
N GLY A 189 10.01 -1.18 -27.55
CA GLY A 189 9.03 -1.77 -26.65
C GLY A 189 7.94 -0.79 -26.21
N GLU A 190 6.92 -1.33 -25.56
CA GLU A 190 5.82 -0.57 -24.99
C GLU A 190 5.86 -0.60 -23.46
N LEU A 191 5.72 0.57 -22.84
CA LEU A 191 5.50 0.72 -21.41
C LEU A 191 4.01 0.90 -21.17
N ILE A 192 3.36 -0.06 -20.51
CA ILE A 192 1.91 -0.06 -20.32
C ILE A 192 1.47 0.71 -19.07
N GLU A 193 0.17 1.04 -19.00
CA GLU A 193 -0.43 1.63 -17.80
C GLU A 193 -0.26 0.69 -16.59
N GLY A 194 -0.02 1.28 -15.41
CA GLY A 194 0.17 0.56 -14.16
C GLY A 194 1.62 0.16 -13.85
N LEU A 195 2.56 0.32 -14.80
CA LEU A 195 3.98 0.15 -14.48
C LEU A 195 4.40 1.22 -13.46
N ASN A 196 5.04 0.79 -12.38
CA ASN A 196 5.55 1.67 -11.34
C ASN A 196 7.06 1.75 -11.43
N ASN A 197 7.65 2.96 -11.34
CA ASN A 197 9.09 3.18 -11.31
C ASN A 197 9.83 2.42 -12.43
N VAL A 198 9.71 2.82 -13.68
CA VAL A 198 10.40 2.14 -14.79
C VAL A 198 11.83 2.66 -14.90
N HIS A 199 12.78 1.76 -15.16
CA HIS A 199 14.16 2.07 -15.49
C HIS A 199 14.55 1.29 -16.74
N ILE A 200 15.10 1.97 -17.73
CA ILE A 200 15.57 1.39 -18.98
C ILE A 200 16.98 1.88 -19.24
N GLU A 201 17.89 0.97 -19.53
CA GLU A 201 19.24 1.24 -19.99
C GLU A 201 19.39 0.70 -21.41
N LEU A 202 19.87 1.54 -22.31
CA LEU A 202 20.28 1.19 -23.65
C LEU A 202 21.81 1.28 -23.70
N ILE A 203 22.46 0.16 -24.01
CA ILE A 203 23.93 0.05 -24.06
C ILE A 203 24.34 -0.33 -25.48
N CYS A 204 25.01 0.58 -26.20
CA CYS A 204 25.56 0.35 -27.52
C CYS A 204 26.95 0.99 -27.68
N ASP A 205 27.89 0.25 -28.29
CA ASP A 205 29.21 0.78 -28.65
C ASP A 205 29.15 1.87 -29.75
N GLU A 206 28.02 1.96 -30.46
CA GLU A 206 27.77 2.89 -31.54
C GLU A 206 26.72 3.94 -31.15
N ASP A 207 26.67 5.02 -31.91
CA ASP A 207 25.84 6.19 -31.63
C ASP A 207 24.36 5.90 -31.89
N VAL A 208 23.63 5.54 -30.82
CA VAL A 208 22.24 5.14 -30.82
C VAL A 208 21.53 5.84 -29.67
N ASP A 209 20.47 6.58 -30.00
CA ASP A 209 19.72 7.36 -29.01
C ASP A 209 18.41 6.67 -28.67
N ILE A 210 18.08 6.59 -27.38
CA ILE A 210 16.78 6.14 -26.90
C ILE A 210 15.76 7.27 -27.05
N GLN A 211 14.52 6.91 -27.40
CA GLN A 211 13.41 7.85 -27.56
C GLN A 211 12.19 7.35 -26.81
N LEU A 212 11.35 8.27 -26.33
CA LEU A 212 10.12 7.96 -25.61
C LEU A 212 8.97 8.84 -26.09
N TYR A 213 7.87 8.20 -26.45
CA TYR A 213 6.67 8.84 -26.96
C TYR A 213 5.46 8.50 -26.11
N ASP A 214 4.55 9.46 -25.91
CA ASP A 214 3.21 9.15 -25.42
C ASP A 214 2.45 8.37 -26.51
N LYS A 215 2.04 7.14 -26.22
CA LYS A 215 1.38 6.28 -27.21
C LYS A 215 0.02 6.80 -27.63
N ASN A 216 -0.70 7.47 -26.73
CA ASN A 216 -2.05 7.95 -26.97
C ASN A 216 -2.08 9.22 -27.84
N THR A 217 -1.09 10.10 -27.68
CA THR A 217 -1.06 11.40 -28.36
C THR A 217 -0.02 11.49 -29.47
N GLY A 218 1.02 10.65 -29.43
CA GLY A 218 2.21 10.75 -30.27
C GLY A 218 3.19 11.84 -29.83
N GLU A 219 2.99 12.44 -28.65
CA GLU A 219 3.86 13.49 -28.10
C GLU A 219 5.27 12.93 -27.83
N LYS A 220 6.29 13.70 -28.21
CA LYS A 220 7.70 13.35 -28.01
C LYS A 220 8.14 13.75 -26.60
N ILE A 221 8.26 12.79 -25.69
CA ILE A 221 8.70 13.06 -24.32
C ILE A 221 10.22 13.15 -24.29
N VAL A 222 10.91 12.12 -24.78
CA VAL A 222 12.37 12.07 -24.95
C VAL A 222 12.64 11.93 -26.44
N HIS A 223 13.23 12.96 -27.04
CA HIS A 223 13.57 12.97 -28.46
C HIS A 223 14.46 14.16 -28.81
N TRP A 224 15.60 13.94 -29.46
CA TRP A 224 16.37 15.03 -30.06
C TRP A 224 15.92 15.30 -31.52
N PRO A 225 15.76 16.56 -31.97
CA PRO A 225 16.02 17.83 -31.28
C PRO A 225 14.75 18.57 -30.85
N ASP A 226 13.62 17.87 -30.66
CA ASP A 226 12.30 18.51 -30.50
C ASP A 226 11.35 17.80 -29.53
N GLY A 227 11.87 16.96 -28.66
CA GLY A 227 11.15 16.40 -27.52
C GLY A 227 11.01 17.40 -26.37
N ILE A 228 10.23 17.03 -25.35
CA ILE A 228 10.19 17.79 -24.09
C ILE A 228 11.55 17.75 -23.41
N LEU A 229 12.21 16.59 -23.47
CA LEU A 229 13.61 16.37 -23.11
C LEU A 229 14.39 16.15 -24.41
N ASP A 230 15.30 17.07 -24.73
CA ASP A 230 16.01 17.18 -26.01
C ASP A 230 17.46 17.68 -25.90
N ASP A 231 18.03 17.80 -24.70
CA ASP A 231 19.39 18.32 -24.47
C ASP A 231 20.44 17.19 -24.37
N CYS A 232 21.70 17.59 -24.39
CA CYS A 232 22.88 16.75 -24.45
C CYS A 232 23.29 16.14 -23.10
N CYS A 233 22.63 16.55 -22.03
CA CYS A 233 22.93 16.18 -20.65
C CYS A 233 21.66 15.69 -19.98
N GLU A 234 21.81 15.15 -18.78
CA GLU A 234 20.70 14.69 -17.96
C GLU A 234 19.61 15.77 -17.81
N GLN A 235 18.38 15.39 -18.11
CA GLN A 235 17.21 16.24 -17.93
C GLN A 235 16.07 15.45 -17.31
N ALA A 236 15.18 16.14 -16.59
CA ALA A 236 13.96 15.56 -16.05
C ALA A 236 12.76 16.48 -16.26
N THR A 237 11.59 15.89 -16.45
CA THR A 237 10.30 16.59 -16.55
C THR A 237 9.20 15.81 -15.84
N THR A 238 8.14 16.50 -15.41
CA THR A 238 6.92 15.84 -14.95
C THR A 238 5.93 15.76 -16.10
N TYR A 239 5.55 14.56 -16.49
CA TYR A 239 4.63 14.31 -17.59
C TYR A 239 3.45 13.46 -17.10
N HIS A 240 2.25 14.05 -17.08
CA HIS A 240 1.01 13.37 -16.67
C HIS A 240 1.04 12.65 -15.31
N GLY A 241 1.82 13.16 -14.34
CA GLY A 241 1.87 12.64 -12.97
C GLY A 241 3.00 11.66 -12.69
N VAL A 242 3.82 11.33 -13.68
CA VAL A 242 5.11 10.65 -13.49
C VAL A 242 6.27 11.60 -13.78
N THR A 243 7.42 11.35 -13.17
CA THR A 243 8.66 12.08 -13.47
C THR A 243 9.49 11.26 -14.44
N VAL A 244 9.75 11.81 -15.63
CA VAL A 244 10.61 11.21 -16.65
C VAL A 244 11.98 11.88 -16.58
N GLU A 245 13.03 11.08 -16.41
CA GLU A 245 14.44 11.48 -16.41
C GLU A 245 15.14 10.74 -17.55
N TRP A 246 16.02 11.44 -18.27
CA TRP A 246 16.79 10.92 -19.39
C TRP A 246 18.22 11.43 -19.32
N SER A 247 19.19 10.58 -19.66
CA SER A 247 20.63 10.90 -19.64
C SER A 247 21.06 11.99 -20.62
N GLY A 248 20.27 12.24 -21.67
CA GLY A 248 20.63 13.12 -22.77
C GLY A 248 21.28 12.37 -23.94
N TYR A 249 21.32 13.01 -25.12
CA TYR A 249 21.76 12.39 -26.38
C TYR A 249 23.28 12.15 -26.49
N ASN A 250 24.07 12.58 -25.50
CA ASN A 250 25.50 12.23 -25.43
C ASN A 250 25.75 11.01 -24.53
N GLY A 251 24.68 10.31 -24.14
CA GLY A 251 24.74 9.21 -23.19
C GLY A 251 24.90 9.61 -21.73
N ASP A 252 25.15 8.61 -20.90
CA ASP A 252 25.34 8.69 -19.45
C ASP A 252 26.76 9.13 -19.02
N GLY A 253 27.60 9.51 -20.00
CA GLY A 253 29.00 9.88 -19.81
C GLY A 253 30.00 8.73 -19.99
N THR A 254 29.55 7.50 -20.25
CA THR A 254 30.41 6.34 -20.53
C THR A 254 30.53 6.01 -22.03
N GLY A 255 29.56 6.42 -22.85
CA GLY A 255 29.56 6.28 -24.30
C GLY A 255 28.34 7.00 -24.91
N SER A 256 28.42 7.45 -26.17
CA SER A 256 27.29 8.18 -26.78
C SER A 256 26.10 7.28 -27.11
N GLY A 257 26.29 5.96 -27.22
CA GLY A 257 25.21 4.98 -27.31
C GLY A 257 24.80 4.36 -25.97
N HIS A 258 25.24 4.92 -24.84
CA HIS A 258 24.88 4.44 -23.51
C HIS A 258 23.90 5.42 -22.87
N GLU A 259 22.61 5.16 -23.02
CA GLU A 259 21.55 6.07 -22.56
C GLU A 259 20.62 5.38 -21.57
N TYR A 260 19.99 6.16 -20.70
CA TYR A 260 18.96 5.64 -19.81
C TYR A 260 17.71 6.52 -19.79
N ILE A 261 16.57 5.89 -19.53
CA ILE A 261 15.32 6.55 -19.18
C ILE A 261 14.83 6.01 -17.84
N ARG A 262 14.43 6.91 -16.94
CA ARG A 262 13.73 6.58 -15.70
C ARG A 262 12.38 7.25 -15.68
N VAL A 263 11.35 6.49 -15.32
CA VAL A 263 9.99 6.99 -15.13
C VAL A 263 9.60 6.71 -13.69
N ALA A 264 9.75 7.71 -12.81
CA ALA A 264 9.39 7.60 -11.40
C ALA A 264 7.89 7.87 -11.18
N GLY A 265 7.27 7.04 -10.34
CA GLY A 265 5.82 7.01 -10.12
C GLY A 265 5.11 5.92 -10.92
N THR A 266 3.79 5.80 -10.71
CA THR A 266 2.95 4.83 -11.43
C THR A 266 2.40 5.45 -12.71
N MET A 267 2.73 4.82 -13.84
CA MET A 267 2.26 5.23 -15.16
C MET A 267 0.74 5.09 -15.26
N ASN A 268 0.06 6.16 -15.65
CA ASN A 268 -1.40 6.17 -15.86
C ASN A 268 -1.78 6.14 -17.35
N ARG A 269 -0.79 5.99 -18.23
CA ARG A 269 -0.96 5.93 -19.68
C ARG A 269 0.24 5.24 -20.34
N PRO A 270 0.06 4.60 -21.51
CA PRO A 270 1.13 3.87 -22.15
C PRO A 270 2.10 4.79 -22.89
N PHE A 271 3.38 4.44 -22.88
CA PHE A 271 4.44 5.06 -23.68
C PHE A 271 5.03 4.04 -24.67
N ILE A 272 5.54 4.53 -25.80
CA ILE A 272 6.33 3.73 -26.74
C ILE A 272 7.79 4.16 -26.64
N MET A 273 8.66 3.19 -26.39
CA MET A 273 10.10 3.33 -26.47
C MET A 273 10.55 3.02 -27.91
N LYS A 274 11.40 3.89 -28.44
CA LYS A 274 12.07 3.69 -29.73
C LYS A 274 13.56 3.91 -29.56
N ALA A 275 14.32 3.55 -30.58
CA ALA A 275 15.72 3.93 -30.69
C ALA A 275 16.04 4.37 -32.12
N PHE A 276 16.91 5.38 -32.24
CA PHE A 276 17.37 5.89 -33.52
C PHE A 276 18.87 5.66 -33.69
N GLY A 277 19.27 5.10 -34.83
CA GLY A 277 20.67 4.82 -35.13
C GLY A 277 21.33 5.95 -35.91
N TYR A 278 22.07 6.84 -35.26
CA TYR A 278 23.05 7.69 -35.96
C TYR A 278 24.18 6.87 -36.56
N LYS A 279 24.46 5.71 -35.95
CA LYS A 279 25.25 4.63 -36.51
C LYS A 279 24.55 3.30 -36.32
N ALA A 280 24.77 2.40 -37.27
CA ALA A 280 24.23 1.05 -37.17
C ALA A 280 24.92 0.29 -36.03
N GLY A 281 24.14 -0.32 -35.13
CA GLY A 281 24.65 -1.00 -33.96
C GLY A 281 23.69 -2.05 -33.40
N TYR A 282 24.19 -2.87 -32.49
CA TYR A 282 23.37 -3.75 -31.65
C TYR A 282 23.29 -3.10 -30.27
N ALA A 283 22.10 -2.65 -29.89
CA ALA A 283 21.85 -2.11 -28.56
C ALA A 283 21.39 -3.24 -27.63
N THR A 284 22.03 -3.34 -26.46
CA THR A 284 21.54 -4.17 -25.36
C THR A 284 20.62 -3.33 -24.52
N VAL A 285 19.37 -3.77 -24.34
CA VAL A 285 18.35 -3.05 -23.58
C VAL A 285 18.10 -3.82 -22.29
N ASN A 286 18.48 -3.22 -21.17
CA ASN A 286 18.12 -3.71 -19.85
C ASN A 286 16.95 -2.88 -19.33
N TYR A 287 15.95 -3.53 -18.76
CA TYR A 287 14.81 -2.82 -18.20
C TYR A 287 14.35 -3.46 -16.91
N ARG A 288 13.79 -2.64 -16.03
CA ARG A 288 13.18 -3.06 -14.77
C ARG A 288 12.09 -2.09 -14.35
N TRP A 289 11.14 -2.58 -13.57
CA TRP A 289 10.09 -1.77 -12.95
C TRP A 289 9.76 -2.29 -11.55
N GLY A 290 9.09 -1.47 -10.75
CA GLY A 290 8.66 -1.77 -9.39
C GLY A 290 9.73 -1.49 -8.34
N SER A 291 9.68 -2.20 -7.21
CA SER A 291 10.53 -2.01 -6.02
C SER A 291 12.03 -2.21 -6.25
N GLY A 292 12.43 -2.87 -7.34
CA GLY A 292 13.83 -3.05 -7.74
C GLY A 292 14.38 -2.01 -8.72
N ALA A 293 13.56 -1.07 -9.19
CA ALA A 293 13.96 -0.14 -10.24
C ALA A 293 14.66 1.14 -9.74
N SER A 294 14.72 1.35 -8.42
CA SER A 294 15.50 2.42 -7.80
C SER A 294 16.61 1.83 -6.90
N SER A 295 17.85 1.79 -7.41
CA SER A 295 18.90 2.72 -6.97
C SER A 295 20.32 2.27 -7.38
N ASP A 296 20.73 2.52 -8.62
CA ASP A 296 22.18 2.71 -8.90
C ASP A 296 22.66 4.10 -8.45
N ASN A 297 21.73 4.99 -8.08
CA ASN A 297 22.02 6.30 -7.48
C ASN A 297 21.70 6.29 -5.99
N PRO A 298 22.70 6.36 -5.09
CA PRO A 298 22.46 6.54 -3.66
C PRO A 298 21.72 7.86 -3.39
N LEU A 299 20.92 7.89 -2.32
CA LEU A 299 20.26 9.10 -1.83
C LEU A 299 21.30 10.19 -1.56
N ASP A 300 21.02 11.41 -2.01
CA ASP A 300 21.88 12.58 -1.82
C ASP A 300 21.81 13.10 -0.37
N VAL A 301 22.38 12.31 0.54
CA VAL A 301 22.47 12.64 1.96
C VAL A 301 23.67 13.55 2.21
N PRO A 302 23.47 14.75 2.80
CA PRO A 302 24.58 15.62 3.18
C PRO A 302 25.61 14.89 4.06
N TYR A 303 26.89 15.05 3.75
CA TYR A 303 27.98 14.37 4.46
C TYR A 303 28.56 15.23 5.59
N LEU A 304 28.80 14.62 6.75
CA LEU A 304 29.51 15.23 7.88
C LEU A 304 30.59 14.27 8.41
N ASP A 305 31.85 14.69 8.36
CA ASP A 305 32.97 13.98 8.98
C ASP A 305 32.99 14.20 10.50
N GLN A 306 33.14 13.14 11.30
CA GLN A 306 33.16 13.26 12.75
C GLN A 306 34.39 14.02 13.28
N LEU A 307 35.49 14.05 12.52
CA LEU A 307 36.70 14.81 12.87
C LEU A 307 36.52 16.32 12.68
N ASP A 308 35.50 16.74 11.93
CA ASP A 308 35.11 18.15 11.82
C ASP A 308 34.33 18.65 13.05
N ILE A 309 34.11 17.78 14.05
CA ILE A 309 33.44 18.09 15.32
C ILE A 309 34.49 18.13 16.45
N PRO A 310 35.28 19.21 16.60
CA PRO A 310 36.54 19.23 17.36
C PRO A 310 36.40 18.92 18.85
N ASP A 311 35.23 19.12 19.45
CA ASP A 311 34.99 18.90 20.88
C ASP A 311 34.63 17.44 21.23
N ILE A 312 34.29 16.62 20.22
CA ILE A 312 33.79 15.25 20.38
C ILE A 312 34.66 14.23 19.62
N GLY A 313 35.08 14.58 18.40
CA GLY A 313 36.03 13.82 17.59
C GLY A 313 35.67 12.35 17.42
N TYR A 314 36.51 11.46 17.95
CA TYR A 314 36.41 10.01 17.75
C TYR A 314 35.12 9.37 18.31
N ALA A 315 34.43 10.03 19.24
CA ALA A 315 33.19 9.52 19.83
C ALA A 315 31.91 9.93 19.06
N ALA A 316 32.03 10.69 17.97
CA ALA A 316 30.88 11.37 17.36
C ALA A 316 30.12 10.57 16.29
N CYS A 317 30.48 9.33 15.97
CA CYS A 317 29.92 8.58 14.83
C CYS A 317 28.38 8.52 14.82
N ALA A 318 27.74 8.22 15.96
CA ALA A 318 26.28 8.18 16.07
C ALA A 318 25.63 9.56 15.90
N SER A 319 26.20 10.59 16.53
CA SER A 319 25.70 11.97 16.44
C SER A 319 25.93 12.61 15.07
N ALA A 320 27.05 12.30 14.42
CA ALA A 320 27.35 12.77 13.07
C ALA A 320 26.39 12.13 12.06
N SER A 321 26.18 10.81 12.16
CA SER A 321 25.19 10.09 11.36
C SER A 321 23.77 10.65 11.55
N SER A 322 23.39 10.95 12.79
CA SER A 322 22.10 11.58 13.10
C SER A 322 21.95 12.95 12.45
N ALA A 323 23.00 13.78 12.46
CA ALA A 323 22.97 15.10 11.83
C ALA A 323 22.83 15.02 10.30
N MET A 324 23.46 14.04 9.66
CA MET A 324 23.28 13.79 8.22
C MET A 324 21.82 13.46 7.87
N ILE A 325 21.17 12.58 8.66
CA ILE A 325 19.75 12.24 8.51
C ILE A 325 18.84 13.45 8.76
N LEU A 326 19.11 14.22 9.82
CA LEU A 326 18.34 15.44 10.14
C LEU A 326 18.43 16.47 9.00
N ALA A 327 19.60 16.64 8.40
CA ALA A 327 19.80 17.56 7.29
C ALA A 327 19.10 17.08 6.01
N TYR A 328 19.17 15.78 5.72
CA TYR A 328 18.46 15.18 4.58
C TYR A 328 16.94 15.40 4.66
N HIS A 329 16.35 15.20 5.85
CA HIS A 329 14.92 15.42 6.06
C HIS A 329 14.55 16.89 6.33
N GLY A 330 15.47 17.83 6.17
CA GLY A 330 15.20 19.27 6.33
C GLY A 330 14.87 19.71 7.76
N LYS A 331 15.06 18.85 8.78
CA LYS A 331 14.88 19.21 10.20
C LYS A 331 15.94 20.21 10.68
N ILE A 332 17.08 20.24 9.99
CA ILE A 332 18.12 21.27 10.11
C ILE A 332 18.57 21.73 8.72
N GLY A 333 19.26 22.87 8.64
CA GLY A 333 19.89 23.29 7.39
C GLY A 333 21.03 22.35 6.98
N ASN A 334 21.23 22.17 5.67
CA ASN A 334 22.26 21.30 5.09
C ASN A 334 23.68 21.90 5.08
N THR A 335 23.97 22.85 5.96
CA THR A 335 25.30 23.48 6.06
C THR A 335 26.18 22.72 7.05
N GLN A 336 27.50 22.69 6.82
CA GLN A 336 28.47 22.09 7.74
C GLN A 336 28.28 22.57 9.20
N GLN A 337 28.05 23.87 9.39
CA GLN A 337 27.86 24.45 10.71
C GLN A 337 26.58 23.93 11.39
N ALA A 338 25.45 23.92 10.67
CA ALA A 338 24.18 23.43 11.21
C ALA A 338 24.25 21.94 11.57
N MET A 339 24.88 21.12 10.72
CA MET A 339 25.09 19.70 11.00
C MET A 339 26.03 19.49 12.19
N THR A 340 27.11 20.28 12.31
CA THR A 340 28.02 20.23 13.46
C THR A 340 27.32 20.59 14.76
N ASP A 341 26.49 21.63 14.75
CA ASP A 341 25.74 22.06 15.94
C ASP A 341 24.69 21.02 16.34
N ALA A 342 23.95 20.45 15.38
CA ALA A 342 23.01 19.38 15.63
C ALA A 342 23.70 18.12 16.19
N ALA A 343 24.85 17.73 15.62
CA ALA A 343 25.63 16.60 16.12
C ALA A 343 26.06 16.82 17.57
N LYS A 344 26.49 18.03 17.94
CA LYS A 344 26.81 18.37 19.35
C LYS A 344 25.59 18.24 20.27
N THR A 345 24.43 18.69 19.83
CA THR A 345 23.17 18.54 20.58
C THR A 345 22.83 17.07 20.80
N VAL A 346 22.81 16.27 19.73
CA VAL A 346 22.54 14.82 19.82
C VAL A 346 23.55 14.13 20.73
N PHE A 347 24.84 14.41 20.58
CA PHE A 347 25.89 13.80 21.40
C PHE A 347 25.69 14.09 22.88
N SER A 348 25.40 15.34 23.25
CA SER A 348 25.22 15.73 24.65
C SER A 348 24.05 15.03 25.35
N ALA A 349 23.04 14.60 24.58
CA ALA A 349 21.86 13.91 25.09
C ALA A 349 22.02 12.38 25.10
N THR A 350 22.77 11.83 24.14
CA THR A 350 22.73 10.39 23.84
C THR A 350 24.06 9.67 24.10
N SER A 351 25.16 10.42 24.24
CA SER A 351 26.53 9.88 24.19
C SER A 351 27.46 10.47 25.26
N SER A 352 28.64 9.88 25.41
CA SER A 352 29.75 10.41 26.23
C SER A 352 31.10 10.15 25.57
N LEU A 353 32.14 10.91 25.96
CA LEU A 353 33.49 10.72 25.43
C LEU A 353 34.08 9.35 25.79
N ASP A 354 33.72 8.81 26.95
CA ASP A 354 34.27 7.54 27.45
C ASP A 354 33.59 6.30 26.87
N SER A 355 32.34 6.44 26.40
CA SER A 355 31.49 5.29 26.05
C SER A 355 30.84 5.40 24.67
N GLY A 356 31.04 6.50 23.94
CA GLY A 356 30.28 6.75 22.71
C GLY A 356 28.78 6.79 23.02
N LEU A 357 27.96 6.15 22.18
CA LEU A 357 26.51 6.07 22.39
C LEU A 357 26.19 5.28 23.67
N LEU A 358 25.43 5.90 24.59
CA LEU A 358 25.09 5.31 25.89
C LEU A 358 23.97 4.26 25.82
N GLY A 359 23.20 4.24 24.72
CA GLY A 359 22.14 3.26 24.46
C GLY A 359 21.35 3.60 23.20
N ARG A 360 20.82 2.58 22.52
CA ARG A 360 20.02 2.74 21.28
C ARG A 360 18.71 3.45 21.56
N ASP A 361 17.99 3.04 22.61
CA ASP A 361 16.74 3.66 23.04
C ASP A 361 16.90 5.15 23.30
N ARG A 362 18.05 5.58 23.85
CA ARG A 362 18.32 7.01 24.07
C ARG A 362 18.44 7.79 22.77
N LEU A 363 19.04 7.18 21.74
CA LEU A 363 19.14 7.82 20.44
C LEU A 363 17.76 7.90 19.79
N SER A 364 17.01 6.79 19.78
CA SER A 364 15.63 6.73 19.30
C SER A 364 14.75 7.79 19.98
N ASP A 365 14.67 7.75 21.32
CA ASP A 365 13.89 8.70 22.13
C ASP A 365 14.26 10.14 21.82
N HIS A 366 15.56 10.44 21.68
CA HIS A 366 16.00 11.80 21.40
C HIS A 366 15.59 12.27 20.00
N LEU A 367 15.74 11.43 18.99
CA LEU A 367 15.36 11.76 17.62
C LEU A 367 13.84 11.93 17.48
N GLU A 368 13.05 11.08 18.14
CA GLU A 368 11.58 11.23 18.17
C GLU A 368 11.15 12.48 18.96
N GLN A 369 11.56 12.59 20.23
CA GLN A 369 11.00 13.58 21.16
C GLN A 369 11.54 15.00 20.94
N VAL A 370 12.78 15.13 20.46
CA VAL A 370 13.42 16.45 20.29
C VAL A 370 13.38 16.90 18.83
N TRP A 371 13.56 15.99 17.89
CA TRP A 371 13.65 16.33 16.46
C TRP A 371 12.40 15.98 15.65
N GLY A 372 11.38 15.42 16.29
CA GLY A 372 10.04 15.27 15.71
C GLY A 372 9.98 14.23 14.59
N PHE A 373 10.79 13.18 14.66
CA PHE A 373 10.59 11.98 13.84
C PHE A 373 9.35 11.22 14.34
N SER A 374 8.56 10.67 13.42
CA SER A 374 7.33 9.92 13.75
C SER A 374 7.62 8.62 14.48
N SER A 375 8.71 7.95 14.08
CA SER A 375 9.25 6.79 14.76
C SER A 375 10.71 6.59 14.41
N VAL A 376 11.48 6.11 15.38
CA VAL A 376 12.87 5.69 15.23
C VAL A 376 13.07 4.36 15.93
N SER A 377 13.02 3.26 15.18
CA SER A 377 13.17 1.90 15.71
C SER A 377 14.47 1.26 15.24
N PHE A 378 15.12 0.50 16.12
CA PHE A 378 16.28 -0.30 15.74
C PHE A 378 15.83 -1.70 15.29
N ASP A 379 16.09 -2.03 14.03
CA ASP A 379 15.88 -3.36 13.45
C ASP A 379 17.20 -4.14 13.43
N ASP A 380 17.27 -5.23 14.19
CA ASP A 380 18.37 -6.20 14.23
C ASP A 380 17.93 -7.60 13.80
N SER A 381 16.95 -7.66 12.88
CA SER A 381 16.44 -8.90 12.30
C SER A 381 17.55 -9.70 11.58
N TYR A 382 17.20 -10.94 11.23
CA TYR A 382 18.07 -11.80 10.41
C TYR A 382 18.45 -11.14 9.08
N TRP A 383 19.61 -11.49 8.53
CA TRP A 383 20.22 -10.78 7.40
C TRP A 383 19.35 -10.67 6.15
N ASP A 384 18.58 -11.69 5.82
CA ASP A 384 17.61 -11.63 4.73
C ASP A 384 16.58 -10.53 4.99
N VAL A 385 15.95 -10.54 6.17
CA VAL A 385 14.96 -9.54 6.58
C VAL A 385 15.59 -8.15 6.68
N LEU A 386 16.75 -8.02 7.30
CA LEU A 386 17.44 -6.74 7.51
C LEU A 386 17.87 -6.12 6.17
N TYR A 387 18.34 -6.93 5.22
CA TYR A 387 18.69 -6.45 3.89
C TYR A 387 17.45 -6.01 3.10
N GLU A 388 16.34 -6.76 3.18
CA GLU A 388 15.05 -6.33 2.63
C GLU A 388 14.55 -5.02 3.27
N THR A 389 14.68 -4.85 4.59
CA THR A 389 14.38 -3.57 5.27
C THR A 389 15.17 -2.44 4.64
N ILE A 390 16.47 -2.64 4.42
CA ILE A 390 17.32 -1.62 3.78
C ILE A 390 16.82 -1.27 2.38
N LYS A 391 16.53 -2.29 1.55
CA LYS A 391 16.03 -2.07 0.19
C LYS A 391 14.73 -1.27 0.18
N ASN A 392 13.80 -1.62 1.05
CA ASN A 392 12.49 -0.97 1.16
C ASN A 392 12.62 0.49 1.60
N GLU A 393 13.37 0.77 2.67
CA GLU A 393 13.52 2.14 3.17
C GLU A 393 14.30 3.04 2.20
N ILE A 394 15.35 2.53 1.56
CA ILE A 394 16.06 3.28 0.51
C ILE A 394 15.12 3.56 -0.69
N GLY A 395 14.31 2.58 -1.12
CA GLY A 395 13.30 2.78 -2.16
C GLY A 395 12.26 3.85 -1.78
N ASN A 396 11.94 3.97 -0.50
CA ASN A 396 11.08 5.01 0.06
C ASN A 396 11.80 6.35 0.29
N ARG A 397 13.06 6.47 -0.14
CA ARG A 397 13.92 7.65 0.08
C ARG A 397 14.15 7.96 1.56
N HIS A 398 14.22 6.93 2.39
CA HIS A 398 14.53 7.04 3.81
C HIS A 398 15.95 6.52 4.08
N PRO A 399 16.96 7.40 4.20
CA PRO A 399 18.27 6.97 4.64
C PRO A 399 18.20 6.48 6.10
N MET A 400 19.04 5.51 6.44
CA MET A 400 19.03 4.85 7.75
C MET A 400 20.37 5.00 8.45
N ILE A 401 20.39 4.91 9.79
CA ILE A 401 21.64 4.84 10.56
C ILE A 401 21.93 3.36 10.85
N MET A 402 22.96 2.79 10.25
CA MET A 402 23.41 1.44 10.57
C MET A 402 24.35 1.47 11.78
N GLY A 403 24.04 0.69 12.81
CA GLY A 403 24.90 0.46 13.95
C GLY A 403 25.55 -0.91 13.88
N SER A 404 26.88 -0.96 13.72
CA SER A 404 27.64 -2.19 13.52
C SER A 404 28.76 -2.38 14.55
N ARG A 405 28.74 -3.50 15.27
CA ARG A 405 29.86 -4.05 16.05
C ARG A 405 30.79 -4.93 15.23
N SER A 406 30.42 -5.27 14.00
CA SER A 406 31.31 -5.97 13.07
C SER A 406 32.41 -5.07 12.52
N MET A 407 32.22 -3.76 12.54
CA MET A 407 33.23 -2.82 12.05
C MET A 407 34.29 -2.49 13.10
N THR A 408 33.91 -2.32 14.36
CA THR A 408 34.81 -1.98 15.48
C THR A 408 34.39 -2.64 16.78
N SER A 409 35.35 -2.82 17.69
CA SER A 409 35.13 -3.39 19.03
C SER A 409 34.23 -2.52 19.93
N ALA A 410 34.22 -1.20 19.70
CA ALA A 410 33.34 -0.26 20.39
C ALA A 410 31.93 -0.16 19.78
N GLY A 411 31.76 -0.66 18.55
CA GLY A 411 30.61 -0.35 17.70
C GLY A 411 30.83 0.94 16.91
N HIS A 412 30.27 0.98 15.71
CA HIS A 412 30.36 2.11 14.79
C HIS A 412 28.98 2.42 14.19
N TYR A 413 28.75 3.68 13.84
CA TYR A 413 27.49 4.14 13.26
C TYR A 413 27.76 4.88 11.96
N ILE A 414 27.09 4.44 10.89
CA ILE A 414 27.20 4.97 9.52
C ILE A 414 25.80 5.25 8.96
N VAL A 415 25.70 6.04 7.89
CA VAL A 415 24.42 6.28 7.21
C VAL A 415 24.35 5.45 5.94
N VAL A 416 23.32 4.61 5.81
CA VAL A 416 23.01 3.88 4.58
C VAL A 416 22.27 4.81 3.64
N THR A 417 22.81 4.99 2.44
CA THR A 417 22.27 5.88 1.40
C THR A 417 21.84 5.13 0.14
N GLY A 418 22.24 3.86 -0.01
CA GLY A 418 21.86 3.03 -1.15
C GLY A 418 22.21 1.56 -0.93
N TYR A 419 21.88 0.72 -1.90
CA TYR A 419 22.23 -0.70 -1.91
C TYR A 419 22.52 -1.18 -3.35
N GLU A 420 23.23 -2.31 -3.47
CA GLU A 420 23.43 -3.03 -4.74
C GLU A 420 23.27 -4.53 -4.52
N GLY A 421 22.69 -5.24 -5.47
CA GLY A 421 22.48 -6.69 -5.41
C GLY A 421 21.06 -7.08 -4.99
N ASP A 422 20.64 -8.26 -5.42
CA ASP A 422 19.26 -8.74 -5.25
C ASP A 422 19.02 -9.37 -3.87
N ASP A 423 20.07 -9.94 -3.26
CA ASP A 423 20.01 -10.66 -1.99
C ASP A 423 21.12 -10.23 -1.01
N TYR A 424 20.98 -10.66 0.25
CA TYR A 424 21.92 -10.28 1.32
C TYR A 424 23.30 -10.94 1.19
N GLU A 425 23.45 -12.05 0.45
CA GLU A 425 24.70 -12.79 0.35
C GLU A 425 25.69 -12.12 -0.61
N THR A 426 25.14 -11.53 -1.67
CA THR A 426 25.87 -10.79 -2.70
C THR A 426 25.72 -9.27 -2.54
N GLY A 427 24.82 -8.85 -1.65
CA GLY A 427 24.43 -7.47 -1.44
C GLY A 427 25.54 -6.59 -0.90
N LYS A 428 25.61 -5.37 -1.44
CA LYS A 428 26.40 -4.26 -0.91
C LYS A 428 25.48 -3.17 -0.39
N VAL A 429 25.98 -2.38 0.55
CA VAL A 429 25.37 -1.12 0.95
C VAL A 429 26.27 0.05 0.58
N ILE A 430 25.65 1.12 0.10
CA ILE A 430 26.29 2.40 -0.17
C ILE A 430 26.06 3.28 1.05
N VAL A 431 27.13 3.86 1.59
CA VAL A 431 27.10 4.52 2.89
C VAL A 431 27.86 5.84 2.91
N ASN A 432 27.42 6.73 3.81
CA ASN A 432 28.21 7.84 4.32
C ASN A 432 28.77 7.43 5.70
N ASP A 433 30.05 7.08 5.74
CA ASP A 433 30.77 6.70 6.96
C ASP A 433 31.42 7.95 7.59
N PRO A 434 30.99 8.42 8.78
CA PRO A 434 31.50 9.67 9.33
C PRO A 434 32.97 9.61 9.74
N TYR A 435 33.60 8.42 9.82
CA TYR A 435 35.00 8.27 10.24
C TYR A 435 35.99 8.09 9.08
N GLY A 436 35.50 8.00 7.84
CA GLY A 436 36.30 7.68 6.67
C GLY A 436 36.22 6.20 6.29
N ARG A 437 37.18 5.71 5.51
CA ARG A 437 37.09 4.36 4.94
C ARG A 437 37.45 3.26 5.95
N TRP A 438 36.52 2.34 6.18
CA TRP A 438 36.77 1.08 6.86
C TRP A 438 37.55 0.13 5.96
N ASN A 439 38.63 -0.45 6.49
CA ASN A 439 39.44 -1.43 5.75
C ASN A 439 39.26 -2.86 6.29
N SER A 440 38.99 -2.98 7.59
CA SER A 440 38.81 -4.24 8.32
C SER A 440 38.49 -3.92 9.79
N PHE A 441 38.08 -4.91 10.58
CA PHE A 441 37.79 -4.77 12.02
C PHE A 441 38.81 -3.89 12.77
N ASP A 442 38.34 -2.83 13.43
CA ASP A 442 39.14 -1.83 14.18
C ASP A 442 40.20 -1.07 13.35
N ASN A 443 40.12 -1.06 12.02
CA ASN A 443 41.10 -0.41 11.15
C ASN A 443 40.45 0.52 10.10
N TYR A 444 40.73 1.82 10.24
CA TYR A 444 40.18 2.90 9.42
C TYR A 444 41.25 3.75 8.74
N SER A 445 40.90 4.29 7.57
CA SER A 445 41.66 5.31 6.86
C SER A 445 40.91 6.63 6.87
N THR A 446 41.20 7.48 7.86
CA THR A 446 40.58 8.81 8.03
C THR A 446 41.09 9.85 7.02
N SER A 447 42.05 9.49 6.16
CA SER A 447 42.51 10.35 5.05
C SER A 447 41.65 10.20 3.79
N VAL A 448 40.71 9.26 3.78
CA VAL A 448 39.78 9.00 2.68
C VAL A 448 38.40 9.42 3.16
N SER A 449 37.71 10.25 2.38
CA SER A 449 36.33 10.66 2.66
C SER A 449 35.44 9.42 2.80
N GLY A 450 34.56 9.43 3.79
CA GLY A 450 33.60 8.35 3.99
C GLY A 450 32.31 8.50 3.19
N ALA A 451 32.16 9.55 2.38
CA ALA A 451 30.98 9.77 1.56
C ALA A 451 30.87 8.73 0.42
N GLY A 452 29.69 8.12 0.26
CA GLY A 452 29.37 7.22 -0.85
C GLY A 452 30.23 5.95 -0.93
N LEU A 453 30.77 5.47 0.19
CA LEU A 453 31.55 4.24 0.22
C LEU A 453 30.66 3.01 0.04
N LYS A 454 31.22 1.94 -0.53
CA LYS A 454 30.52 0.66 -0.72
C LYS A 454 31.15 -0.40 0.17
N TYR A 455 30.32 -1.12 0.92
CA TYR A 455 30.74 -2.24 1.75
C TYR A 455 29.86 -3.46 1.47
N ASP A 456 30.46 -4.65 1.53
CA ASP A 456 29.71 -5.90 1.49
C ASP A 456 28.82 -5.98 2.75
N PHE A 457 27.53 -6.26 2.56
CA PHE A 457 26.55 -6.20 3.64
C PHE A 457 26.91 -7.15 4.78
N THR A 458 27.31 -8.37 4.44
CA THR A 458 27.69 -9.42 5.41
C THR A 458 28.95 -9.08 6.20
N ASP A 459 29.91 -8.37 5.61
CA ASP A 459 31.15 -7.97 6.28
C ASP A 459 30.89 -6.98 7.42
N ILE A 460 29.93 -6.08 7.22
CA ILE A 460 29.60 -5.03 8.20
C ILE A 460 28.40 -5.37 9.09
N THR A 461 27.77 -6.54 8.92
CA THR A 461 26.65 -7.00 9.75
C THR A 461 26.85 -8.38 10.38
N SER A 462 28.09 -8.88 10.44
CA SER A 462 28.43 -10.23 10.96
C SER A 462 28.04 -10.52 12.42
N SER A 463 27.67 -9.52 13.23
CA SER A 463 27.29 -9.66 14.64
C SER A 463 25.78 -9.58 14.81
N TYR A 464 25.22 -10.44 15.68
CA TYR A 464 23.78 -10.47 16.01
C TYR A 464 23.23 -9.17 16.60
N SER A 465 24.11 -8.27 17.03
CA SER A 465 23.73 -6.96 17.53
C SER A 465 23.62 -5.92 16.41
N ASP A 466 24.08 -6.22 15.21
CA ASP A 466 24.14 -5.26 14.11
C ASP A 466 22.74 -5.04 13.54
N GLY A 467 22.50 -3.83 13.04
CA GLY A 467 21.17 -3.46 12.60
C GLY A 467 21.09 -2.02 12.14
N VAL A 468 19.89 -1.59 11.79
CA VAL A 468 19.61 -0.24 11.30
C VAL A 468 18.59 0.46 12.17
N PHE A 469 18.79 1.75 12.42
CA PHE A 469 17.71 2.64 12.84
C PHE A 469 16.88 2.98 11.61
N VAL A 470 15.67 2.44 11.56
CA VAL A 470 14.63 2.86 10.63
C VAL A 470 14.07 4.18 11.14
N VAL A 471 14.32 5.25 10.40
CA VAL A 471 13.96 6.62 10.78
C VAL A 471 12.82 7.07 9.89
N ILE A 472 11.62 7.16 10.45
CA ILE A 472 10.45 7.62 9.70
C ILE A 472 10.30 9.13 9.90
N PRO A 473 10.53 9.95 8.86
CA PRO A 473 10.35 11.40 8.94
C PRO A 473 8.94 11.72 9.42
N GLY A 474 8.86 12.50 10.49
CA GLY A 474 7.61 13.15 10.86
C GLY A 474 7.27 14.19 9.82
N THR A 475 6.17 14.01 9.10
CA THR A 475 5.50 15.09 8.39
C THR A 475 5.06 16.11 9.46
N ASP A 476 5.37 17.39 9.25
CA ASP A 476 4.99 18.48 10.17
C ASP A 476 3.48 18.80 10.12
N ASP A 477 2.68 17.76 9.92
CA ASP A 477 1.25 17.72 9.77
C ASP A 477 0.86 16.28 10.08
N GLY A 478 0.35 16.07 11.31
CA GLY A 478 -0.10 14.78 11.84
C GLY A 478 -1.30 14.20 11.08
N GLY A 479 -1.10 13.88 9.81
CA GLY A 479 -1.95 13.03 9.02
C GLY A 479 -1.10 11.92 8.42
N GLY A 480 -1.32 10.69 8.87
CA GLY A 480 -1.02 9.53 8.05
C GLY A 480 -1.72 9.71 6.70
N ASP A 481 -1.03 9.30 5.64
CA ASP A 481 -1.55 9.34 4.28
C ASP A 481 -2.96 8.71 4.25
N ILE A 482 -3.96 9.49 3.84
CA ILE A 482 -5.31 8.99 3.64
C ILE A 482 -5.44 8.54 2.19
N ASP A 483 -4.65 7.55 1.83
CA ASP A 483 -4.60 7.03 0.48
C ASP A 483 -5.82 6.11 0.22
N PRO A 484 -6.65 6.41 -0.80
CA PRO A 484 -7.72 5.51 -1.24
C PRO A 484 -7.23 4.11 -1.63
N ASP A 485 -5.97 3.94 -2.04
CA ASP A 485 -5.41 2.68 -2.54
C ASP A 485 -5.04 1.68 -1.43
N ASP A 486 -5.02 2.11 -0.16
CA ASP A 486 -5.00 1.23 1.02
C ASP A 486 -6.31 0.48 1.25
N TYR A 487 -7.33 0.87 0.50
CA TYR A 487 -8.69 0.40 0.64
C TYR A 487 -9.20 -0.22 -0.67
N ASN A 488 -10.11 -1.19 -0.55
CA ASN A 488 -10.80 -1.80 -1.69
C ASN A 488 -12.22 -1.23 -1.79
N PRO A 489 -12.50 -0.24 -2.66
CA PRO A 489 -13.85 0.27 -2.86
C PRO A 489 -14.69 -0.74 -3.65
N GLY A 490 -15.23 -1.73 -2.95
CA GLY A 490 -16.31 -2.56 -3.46
C GLY A 490 -17.58 -1.74 -3.74
N ASP A 491 -18.57 -2.35 -4.38
CA ASP A 491 -19.89 -1.73 -4.60
C ASP A 491 -20.58 -1.46 -3.24
N ASP A 492 -20.49 -0.21 -2.81
CA ASP A 492 -20.80 0.25 -1.45
C ASP A 492 -22.14 0.98 -1.36
N THR A 493 -23.05 0.74 -2.32
CA THR A 493 -24.39 1.34 -2.36
C THR A 493 -25.29 1.01 -1.16
N ALA A 494 -24.85 0.13 -0.23
CA ALA A 494 -25.69 -0.45 0.82
C ALA A 494 -25.43 0.01 2.28
N LEU A 495 -24.39 0.80 2.59
CA LEU A 495 -24.05 1.09 3.99
C LEU A 495 -24.84 2.24 4.62
N CYS A 496 -25.25 3.22 3.82
CA CYS A 496 -26.13 4.30 4.25
C CYS A 496 -27.17 4.56 3.16
N GLY A 497 -28.41 4.15 3.40
CA GLY A 497 -29.53 4.68 2.63
C GLY A 497 -29.63 6.20 2.80
N ALA A 498 -30.30 6.87 1.87
CA ALA A 498 -30.37 8.34 1.68
C ALA A 498 -30.86 9.19 2.89
N SER A 499 -30.98 8.65 4.10
CA SER A 499 -31.41 9.36 5.31
C SER A 499 -30.78 8.88 6.63
N ALA A 500 -29.79 7.95 6.63
CA ALA A 500 -29.30 7.27 7.85
C ALA A 500 -27.92 7.75 8.40
N CYS A 501 -27.22 8.64 7.68
CA CYS A 501 -25.89 9.14 8.03
C CYS A 501 -25.95 10.62 8.51
N SER A 502 -26.75 10.95 9.53
CA SER A 502 -26.91 12.34 10.04
C SER A 502 -25.81 12.80 11.01
N CYS A 503 -24.88 11.91 11.38
CA CYS A 503 -23.80 12.18 12.33
C CYS A 503 -22.51 12.45 11.54
N THR A 504 -22.01 13.68 11.61
CA THR A 504 -20.81 14.15 10.90
C THR A 504 -19.87 14.85 11.87
N PHE A 505 -18.58 14.86 11.56
CA PHE A 505 -17.57 15.64 12.29
C PHE A 505 -17.10 16.83 11.44
N PRO A 506 -16.75 17.99 12.04
CA PRO A 506 -16.36 19.18 11.29
C PRO A 506 -15.12 19.00 10.40
N ASP A 507 -14.23 18.09 10.76
CA ASP A 507 -12.95 17.80 10.10
C ASP A 507 -12.98 16.54 9.23
N VAL A 508 -14.16 16.05 8.89
CA VAL A 508 -14.35 14.97 7.93
C VAL A 508 -14.86 15.59 6.63
N ASP A 509 -14.04 15.56 5.58
CA ASP A 509 -14.50 15.94 4.24
C ASP A 509 -15.57 14.94 3.79
N GLN A 510 -16.78 15.44 3.57
CA GLN A 510 -17.94 14.61 3.24
C GLN A 510 -17.86 13.98 1.84
N ASN A 511 -16.93 14.43 0.99
CA ASN A 511 -16.64 13.82 -0.30
C ASN A 511 -15.51 12.77 -0.23
N ALA A 512 -14.81 12.65 0.90
CA ALA A 512 -13.74 11.68 1.04
C ALA A 512 -14.28 10.24 1.07
N TRP A 513 -13.49 9.30 0.54
CA TRP A 513 -13.86 7.89 0.41
C TRP A 513 -14.29 7.25 1.75
N TYR A 514 -13.71 7.72 2.85
CA TYR A 514 -13.96 7.21 4.21
C TYR A 514 -15.16 7.84 4.91
N ALA A 515 -15.70 8.95 4.40
CA ALA A 515 -16.69 9.77 5.11
C ALA A 515 -17.95 8.97 5.46
N LYS A 516 -18.42 8.13 4.55
CA LYS A 516 -19.61 7.27 4.76
C LYS A 516 -19.43 6.28 5.92
N TYR A 517 -18.23 5.75 6.12
CA TYR A 517 -17.91 4.82 7.20
C TYR A 517 -17.85 5.54 8.54
N VAL A 518 -17.14 6.66 8.58
CA VAL A 518 -17.04 7.50 9.77
C VAL A 518 -18.43 7.96 10.20
N ASN A 519 -19.23 8.48 9.26
CA ASN A 519 -20.58 8.96 9.54
C ASN A 519 -21.53 7.82 9.96
N GLY A 520 -21.40 6.64 9.37
CA GLY A 520 -22.15 5.45 9.75
C GLY A 520 -21.85 5.05 11.20
N LEU A 521 -20.58 4.84 11.54
CA LEU A 521 -20.22 4.45 12.90
C LEU A 521 -20.46 5.57 13.94
N CYS A 522 -20.38 6.84 13.52
CA CYS A 522 -20.83 7.99 14.30
C CYS A 522 -22.33 7.89 14.60
N SER A 523 -23.15 7.62 13.57
CA SER A 523 -24.61 7.51 13.72
C SER A 523 -25.04 6.28 14.52
N ALA A 524 -24.17 5.27 14.65
CA ALA A 524 -24.34 4.14 15.57
C ALA A 524 -23.80 4.41 16.99
N GLY A 525 -23.11 5.54 17.21
CA GLY A 525 -22.50 5.90 18.50
C GLY A 525 -21.31 5.03 18.88
N ILE A 526 -20.68 4.41 17.88
CA ILE A 526 -19.43 3.67 18.02
C ILE A 526 -18.27 4.67 18.00
N LEU A 527 -18.32 5.63 17.07
CA LEU A 527 -17.40 6.76 17.02
C LEU A 527 -18.04 7.99 17.68
N THR A 528 -17.32 8.63 18.59
CA THR A 528 -17.81 9.84 19.28
C THR A 528 -16.92 11.06 19.05
N GLY A 529 -15.75 10.89 18.43
CA GLY A 529 -14.73 11.95 18.36
C GLY A 529 -14.17 12.30 19.74
N TYR A 530 -13.33 13.34 19.81
CA TYR A 530 -12.78 13.81 21.08
C TYR A 530 -13.88 14.43 21.95
N GLN A 531 -13.91 14.04 23.23
CA GLN A 531 -14.96 14.44 24.17
C GLN A 531 -14.60 15.67 25.03
N ALA A 532 -13.33 16.07 25.04
CA ALA A 532 -12.82 17.15 25.89
C ALA A 532 -11.60 17.83 25.23
N GLY A 533 -11.21 18.99 25.75
CA GLY A 533 -10.09 19.78 25.23
C GLY A 533 -10.45 20.63 24.01
N SER A 534 -9.44 21.25 23.39
CA SER A 534 -9.57 22.07 22.18
C SER A 534 -10.07 21.29 20.97
N ASP A 535 -9.92 19.96 21.00
CA ASP A 535 -10.32 19.06 19.93
C ASP A 535 -11.76 18.54 20.08
N LYS A 536 -12.51 18.98 21.10
CA LYS A 536 -13.86 18.48 21.37
C LYS A 536 -14.75 18.57 20.12
N GLY A 537 -15.34 17.44 19.73
CA GLY A 537 -16.21 17.35 18.55
C GLY A 537 -15.50 17.07 17.22
N TYR A 538 -14.16 16.98 17.20
CA TYR A 538 -13.37 16.59 16.03
C TYR A 538 -13.14 15.07 15.97
N TYR A 539 -12.93 14.52 14.78
CA TYR A 539 -12.62 13.10 14.57
C TYR A 539 -11.14 12.83 14.37
N LYS A 540 -10.44 13.69 13.61
CA LYS A 540 -9.06 13.58 13.14
C LYS A 540 -8.83 12.32 12.29
N PRO A 541 -9.42 12.21 11.08
CA PRO A 541 -9.38 11.00 10.26
C PRO A 541 -7.96 10.53 9.91
N ALA A 542 -7.04 11.45 9.69
CA ALA A 542 -5.66 11.15 9.32
C ALA A 542 -4.77 10.74 10.50
N LYS A 543 -5.23 10.92 11.75
CA LYS A 543 -4.41 10.55 12.92
C LYS A 543 -4.37 9.04 13.08
N ASN A 544 -3.21 8.50 13.48
CA ASN A 544 -3.05 7.09 13.82
C ASN A 544 -4.08 6.65 14.88
N ALA A 545 -4.69 5.49 14.65
CA ALA A 545 -5.54 4.84 15.62
C ALA A 545 -4.67 4.16 16.69
N ASN A 546 -4.97 4.40 17.96
CA ASN A 546 -4.32 3.67 19.04
C ASN A 546 -5.02 2.34 19.34
N LEU A 547 -4.38 1.49 20.12
CA LEU A 547 -4.87 0.15 20.44
C LEU A 547 -6.22 0.17 21.17
N ALA A 548 -6.40 1.05 22.16
CA ALA A 548 -7.66 1.16 22.90
C ALA A 548 -8.84 1.56 21.99
N GLU A 549 -8.64 2.53 21.10
CA GLU A 549 -9.61 2.96 20.11
C GLU A 549 -9.92 1.85 19.10
N THR A 550 -8.87 1.17 18.62
CA THR A 550 -9.00 0.05 17.68
C THR A 550 -9.85 -1.07 18.25
N LEU A 551 -9.57 -1.51 19.48
CA LEU A 551 -10.35 -2.57 20.13
C LEU A 551 -11.80 -2.16 20.39
N ASN A 552 -12.04 -0.93 20.88
CA ASN A 552 -13.39 -0.40 21.06
C ASN A 552 -14.21 -0.46 19.77
N VAL A 553 -13.67 0.08 18.67
CA VAL A 553 -14.39 0.18 17.41
C VAL A 553 -14.64 -1.20 16.79
N LEU A 554 -13.62 -2.07 16.72
CA LEU A 554 -13.76 -3.40 16.14
C LEU A 554 -14.70 -4.30 16.95
N LEU A 555 -14.56 -4.35 18.28
CA LEU A 555 -15.40 -5.20 19.14
C LEU A 555 -16.84 -4.71 19.18
N THR A 556 -17.06 -3.40 19.30
CA THR A 556 -18.42 -2.84 19.31
C THR A 556 -19.11 -3.03 17.95
N SER A 557 -18.37 -2.94 16.85
CA SER A 557 -18.92 -3.20 15.51
C SER A 557 -19.21 -4.69 15.28
N ASN A 558 -18.54 -5.59 16.00
CA ASN A 558 -18.74 -7.04 15.95
C ASN A 558 -19.98 -7.52 16.71
N ASP A 559 -20.20 -6.97 17.91
CA ASP A 559 -21.29 -7.38 18.81
C ASP A 559 -21.81 -6.17 19.61
N TYR A 560 -22.52 -5.29 18.91
CA TYR A 560 -22.94 -3.98 19.40
C TYR A 560 -23.62 -4.01 20.77
N GLU A 561 -24.70 -4.78 20.89
CA GLU A 561 -25.54 -4.80 22.09
C GLU A 561 -24.80 -5.36 23.31
N ASN A 562 -24.07 -6.46 23.13
CA ASN A 562 -23.37 -7.10 24.25
C ASN A 562 -22.15 -6.29 24.69
N VAL A 563 -21.35 -5.79 23.75
CA VAL A 563 -20.14 -5.01 24.06
C VAL A 563 -20.52 -3.67 24.69
N LYS A 564 -21.50 -2.92 24.13
CA LYS A 564 -21.97 -1.67 24.74
C LYS A 564 -22.51 -1.88 26.15
N LYS A 565 -23.23 -2.99 26.39
CA LYS A 565 -23.74 -3.33 27.71
C LYS A 565 -22.62 -3.69 28.69
N GLN A 566 -21.65 -4.50 28.25
CA GLN A 566 -20.56 -4.99 29.09
C GLN A 566 -19.60 -3.86 29.47
N CYS A 567 -19.29 -2.95 28.53
CA CYS A 567 -18.31 -1.90 28.73
C CYS A 567 -18.89 -0.54 29.15
N ALA A 568 -20.20 -0.46 29.46
CA ALA A 568 -20.88 0.79 29.82
C ALA A 568 -20.30 1.49 31.06
N GLU A 569 -19.73 0.73 32.00
CA GLU A 569 -19.21 1.22 33.29
C GLU A 569 -17.71 0.97 33.47
N SER A 570 -16.97 0.66 32.39
CA SER A 570 -15.52 0.41 32.45
C SER A 570 -14.76 1.64 32.92
N ASP A 571 -13.83 1.47 33.86
CA ASP A 571 -12.89 2.51 34.31
C ASP A 571 -11.52 1.87 34.63
N PRO A 572 -10.46 2.13 33.83
CA PRO A 572 -10.42 3.02 32.68
C PRO A 572 -11.40 2.62 31.57
N TRP A 573 -11.86 3.60 30.78
CA TRP A 573 -12.92 3.42 29.78
C TRP A 573 -12.65 2.29 28.78
N TYR A 574 -11.37 1.94 28.56
CA TYR A 574 -10.94 0.93 27.60
C TYR A 574 -10.71 -0.46 28.19
N GLU A 575 -10.60 -0.62 29.50
CA GLU A 575 -10.15 -1.88 30.14
C GLU A 575 -11.01 -3.07 29.74
N CYS A 576 -12.33 -2.91 29.75
CA CYS A 576 -13.29 -3.92 29.30
C CYS A 576 -13.02 -4.45 27.87
N TYR A 577 -12.53 -3.62 26.95
CA TYR A 577 -12.24 -4.06 25.58
C TYR A 577 -11.03 -4.98 25.52
N PHE A 578 -10.04 -4.79 26.39
CA PHE A 578 -8.88 -5.68 26.50
C PHE A 578 -9.29 -7.05 27.03
N ASP A 579 -10.16 -7.11 28.05
CA ASP A 579 -10.69 -8.37 28.58
C ASP A 579 -11.43 -9.17 27.50
N ILE A 580 -12.28 -8.49 26.71
CA ILE A 580 -13.02 -9.13 25.62
C ILE A 580 -12.07 -9.59 24.51
N ALA A 581 -11.06 -8.80 24.16
CA ALA A 581 -10.07 -9.15 23.14
C ALA A 581 -9.23 -10.37 23.56
N GLN A 582 -8.76 -10.41 24.81
CA GLN A 582 -8.01 -11.55 25.36
C GLN A 582 -8.88 -12.82 25.42
N ALA A 583 -10.16 -12.70 25.80
CA ALA A 583 -11.10 -13.81 25.77
C ALA A 583 -11.34 -14.36 24.35
N LYS A 584 -11.13 -13.53 23.31
CA LYS A 584 -11.13 -13.92 21.90
C LYS A 584 -9.76 -14.41 21.38
N GLY A 585 -8.75 -14.53 22.26
CA GLY A 585 -7.43 -15.06 21.92
C GLY A 585 -6.47 -14.06 21.29
N LEU A 586 -6.70 -12.75 21.46
CA LEU A 586 -5.75 -11.71 21.05
C LEU A 586 -4.71 -11.48 22.15
N SER A 587 -3.44 -11.35 21.76
CA SER A 587 -2.35 -10.99 22.68
C SER A 587 -2.22 -9.48 22.76
N VAL A 588 -3.04 -8.85 23.60
CA VAL A 588 -3.07 -7.40 23.83
C VAL A 588 -2.95 -7.07 25.31
N TYR A 589 -2.25 -5.98 25.64
CA TYR A 589 -1.99 -5.57 27.02
C TYR A 589 -2.40 -4.11 27.24
N THR A 590 -2.95 -3.81 28.41
CA THR A 590 -3.40 -2.46 28.76
C THR A 590 -2.26 -1.44 28.87
N SER A 591 -1.01 -1.90 29.02
CA SER A 591 0.19 -1.05 28.93
C SER A 591 0.31 -0.37 27.57
N ASP A 592 -0.18 -1.02 26.52
CA ASP A 592 0.01 -0.64 25.12
C ASP A 592 -1.23 0.14 24.61
N ALA A 593 -2.12 0.55 25.53
CA ALA A 593 -3.42 1.12 25.19
C ALA A 593 -3.35 2.38 24.32
N ASN A 594 -2.27 3.15 24.45
CA ASN A 594 -2.06 4.39 23.70
C ASN A 594 -1.19 4.20 22.45
N ASP A 595 -0.65 3.00 22.22
CA ASP A 595 0.28 2.74 21.12
C ASP A 595 -0.47 2.74 19.79
N SER A 596 0.17 3.28 18.76
CA SER A 596 -0.37 3.26 17.40
C SER A 596 -0.39 1.83 16.87
N VAL A 597 -1.43 1.47 16.12
CA VAL A 597 -1.61 0.10 15.63
C VAL A 597 -1.16 0.00 14.17
N TYR A 598 -0.20 -0.88 13.89
CA TYR A 598 0.17 -1.21 12.52
C TYR A 598 -1.01 -1.80 11.74
N ARG A 599 -1.09 -1.51 10.44
CA ARG A 599 -2.16 -1.99 9.55
C ARG A 599 -2.25 -3.52 9.56
N TYR A 600 -1.11 -4.22 9.59
CA TYR A 600 -1.03 -5.67 9.77
C TYR A 600 -1.74 -6.15 11.06
N ARG A 601 -1.50 -5.47 12.18
CA ARG A 601 -2.16 -5.80 13.46
C ARG A 601 -3.65 -5.53 13.41
N MET A 602 -4.07 -4.44 12.77
CA MET A 602 -5.49 -4.15 12.57
C MET A 602 -6.19 -5.22 11.70
N ILE A 603 -5.51 -5.72 10.66
CA ILE A 603 -5.94 -6.87 9.84
C ILE A 603 -6.06 -8.13 10.71
N GLU A 604 -5.04 -8.47 11.49
CA GLU A 604 -5.03 -9.64 12.38
C GLU A 604 -6.22 -9.59 13.37
N TYR A 605 -6.42 -8.45 14.02
CA TYR A 605 -7.51 -8.25 14.97
C TYR A 605 -8.86 -8.34 14.30
N THR A 606 -9.03 -7.73 13.13
CA THR A 606 -10.28 -7.78 12.37
C THR A 606 -10.61 -9.22 11.96
N ALA A 607 -9.63 -9.98 11.47
CA ALA A 607 -9.79 -11.37 11.06
C ALA A 607 -10.24 -12.26 12.24
N LYS A 608 -9.58 -12.10 13.40
CA LYS A 608 -9.93 -12.84 14.62
C LYS A 608 -11.28 -12.43 15.19
N ILE A 609 -11.55 -11.13 15.32
CA ILE A 609 -12.78 -10.62 15.96
C ILE A 609 -14.02 -10.96 15.13
N PHE A 610 -13.99 -10.70 13.82
CA PHE A 610 -15.15 -10.84 12.92
C PHE A 610 -15.38 -12.26 12.42
N PHE A 611 -14.29 -13.00 12.20
CA PHE A 611 -14.37 -14.28 11.50
C PHE A 611 -13.83 -15.46 12.31
N ASN A 612 -13.38 -15.24 13.55
CA ASN A 612 -12.68 -16.26 14.36
C ASN A 612 -11.53 -16.92 13.59
N TYR A 613 -10.83 -16.16 12.75
CA TYR A 613 -9.77 -16.67 11.89
C TYR A 613 -8.58 -17.20 12.71
N THR A 614 -8.13 -18.41 12.41
CA THR A 614 -6.99 -19.08 13.08
C THR A 614 -5.88 -19.49 12.11
N GLY A 615 -5.93 -19.05 10.86
CA GLY A 615 -4.90 -19.35 9.86
C GLY A 615 -3.67 -18.47 10.00
N GLN A 616 -2.67 -18.70 9.15
CA GLN A 616 -1.38 -17.99 9.19
C GLN A 616 -1.37 -16.69 8.35
N ASP A 617 -2.34 -16.51 7.45
CA ASP A 617 -2.38 -15.39 6.51
C ASP A 617 -3.71 -14.61 6.63
N PRO A 618 -3.84 -13.77 7.67
CA PRO A 618 -5.02 -12.93 7.86
C PRO A 618 -5.14 -11.84 6.78
N VAL A 619 -4.04 -11.48 6.11
CA VAL A 619 -3.99 -10.45 5.07
C VAL A 619 -4.74 -10.92 3.83
N THR A 620 -4.34 -12.04 3.24
CA THR A 620 -5.03 -12.62 2.08
C THR A 620 -6.47 -12.97 2.43
N PHE A 621 -6.71 -13.48 3.64
CA PHE A 621 -8.05 -13.80 4.10
C PHE A 621 -8.99 -12.58 4.08
N LEU A 622 -8.55 -11.42 4.61
CA LEU A 622 -9.36 -10.21 4.61
C LEU A 622 -9.39 -9.50 3.26
N LYS A 623 -8.33 -9.63 2.44
CA LYS A 623 -8.30 -9.14 1.05
C LYS A 623 -9.36 -9.83 0.19
N ASN A 624 -9.45 -11.16 0.27
CA ASN A 624 -10.47 -11.95 -0.42
C ASN A 624 -11.91 -11.64 0.02
N LYS A 625 -12.04 -11.05 1.21
CA LYS A 625 -13.30 -10.57 1.77
C LYS A 625 -13.61 -9.12 1.42
N GLY A 626 -12.73 -8.47 0.66
CA GLY A 626 -12.87 -7.07 0.28
C GLY A 626 -12.74 -6.09 1.45
N VAL A 627 -12.21 -6.52 2.61
CA VAL A 627 -12.11 -5.67 3.82
C VAL A 627 -10.87 -4.77 3.79
N THR A 628 -9.81 -5.16 3.08
CA THR A 628 -8.53 -4.44 2.95
C THR A 628 -7.91 -4.66 1.57
N SER A 629 -7.02 -3.77 1.12
CA SER A 629 -6.18 -4.01 -0.06
C SER A 629 -4.97 -4.90 0.23
N GLY A 630 -4.56 -5.01 1.51
CA GLY A 630 -3.37 -5.75 1.94
C GLY A 630 -2.05 -5.02 1.70
N LYS A 631 -2.07 -3.74 1.32
CA LYS A 631 -0.88 -2.89 1.12
C LYS A 631 -0.39 -2.26 2.42
N ARG A 632 0.85 -1.76 2.42
CA ARG A 632 1.46 -0.95 3.50
C ARG A 632 1.19 -1.51 4.90
N LEU A 633 1.47 -2.80 5.06
CA LEU A 633 1.14 -3.58 6.25
C LEU A 633 1.84 -3.05 7.51
N TRP A 634 2.99 -2.42 7.35
CA TRP A 634 3.86 -1.94 8.42
C TRP A 634 3.75 -0.45 8.69
N ASP A 635 2.82 0.24 8.02
CA ASP A 635 2.45 1.59 8.40
C ASP A 635 1.41 1.54 9.53
N TYR A 636 1.32 2.62 10.29
CA TYR A 636 0.26 2.78 11.28
C TYR A 636 -1.08 3.02 10.59
N ALA A 637 -2.09 2.26 11.01
CA ALA A 637 -3.45 2.46 10.58
C ALA A 637 -3.99 3.79 11.12
N ASN A 638 -4.58 4.59 10.25
CA ASN A 638 -5.24 5.83 10.65
C ASN A 638 -6.70 5.59 11.06
N ARG A 639 -7.32 6.62 11.65
CA ARG A 639 -8.70 6.55 12.14
C ARG A 639 -9.74 6.46 11.02
N ALA A 640 -9.46 6.96 9.82
CA ALA A 640 -10.33 6.77 8.66
C ALA A 640 -10.38 5.29 8.24
N GLU A 641 -9.23 4.62 8.25
CA GLU A 641 -9.12 3.19 7.95
C GLU A 641 -9.78 2.33 9.02
N LEU A 642 -9.58 2.64 10.30
CA LEU A 642 -10.24 1.93 11.40
C LEU A 642 -11.77 1.89 11.22
N ALA A 643 -12.37 3.04 10.88
CA ALA A 643 -13.81 3.13 10.65
C ALA A 643 -14.26 2.27 9.46
N THR A 644 -13.42 2.23 8.43
CA THR A 644 -13.67 1.50 7.20
C THR A 644 -13.56 -0.01 7.41
N PHE A 645 -12.47 -0.49 8.04
CA PHE A 645 -12.25 -1.88 8.42
C PHE A 645 -13.42 -2.43 9.24
N ALA A 646 -13.83 -1.70 10.28
CA ALA A 646 -14.91 -2.12 11.15
C ALA A 646 -16.24 -2.24 10.42
N SER A 647 -16.57 -1.28 9.55
CA SER A 647 -17.83 -1.26 8.80
C SER A 647 -17.90 -2.36 7.74
N LEU A 648 -16.81 -2.56 6.99
CA LEU A 648 -16.76 -3.60 5.97
C LEU A 648 -16.73 -5.00 6.58
N ALA A 649 -15.90 -5.21 7.62
CA ALA A 649 -15.86 -6.50 8.29
C ALA A 649 -17.21 -6.85 8.94
N ALA A 650 -17.91 -5.87 9.50
CA ALA A 650 -19.27 -6.07 10.02
C ALA A 650 -20.25 -6.46 8.90
N LYS A 651 -20.24 -5.76 7.77
CA LYS A 651 -21.07 -6.09 6.59
C LYS A 651 -20.80 -7.51 6.11
N GLU A 652 -19.53 -7.85 5.89
CA GLU A 652 -19.09 -9.14 5.36
C GLU A 652 -19.31 -10.31 6.35
N ALA A 653 -19.26 -10.04 7.66
CA ALA A 653 -19.54 -11.03 8.71
C ALA A 653 -21.03 -11.06 9.15
N ASP A 654 -21.92 -10.36 8.44
CA ASP A 654 -23.35 -10.22 8.75
C ASP A 654 -23.61 -9.79 10.21
N LYS A 655 -22.80 -8.83 10.70
CA LYS A 655 -22.93 -8.24 12.03
C LYS A 655 -23.80 -6.98 11.97
N PRO A 656 -24.96 -6.96 12.65
CA PRO A 656 -25.85 -5.82 12.59
C PRO A 656 -25.30 -4.62 13.38
N ILE A 657 -25.04 -3.51 12.69
CA ILE A 657 -24.75 -2.21 13.31
C ILE A 657 -26.02 -1.36 13.26
N PRO A 658 -26.55 -0.88 14.40
CA PRO A 658 -27.75 -0.05 14.43
C PRO A 658 -27.44 1.41 14.05
N TYR A 659 -27.34 1.67 12.74
CA TYR A 659 -27.13 3.02 12.20
C TYR A 659 -28.30 3.96 12.51
N GLY A 660 -27.98 5.26 12.62
CA GLY A 660 -28.97 6.32 12.79
C GLY A 660 -29.49 6.51 14.22
N LEU A 661 -28.88 5.90 15.23
CA LEU A 661 -29.17 6.06 16.66
C LEU A 661 -28.65 7.38 17.28
N TYR A 662 -27.67 8.01 16.63
CA TYR A 662 -26.92 9.18 17.12
C TYR A 662 -26.93 10.27 16.04
N ASP A 663 -27.16 11.52 16.44
CA ASP A 663 -26.88 12.69 15.60
C ASP A 663 -25.54 13.27 16.02
N ALA A 664 -24.92 14.03 15.11
CA ALA A 664 -23.62 14.69 15.33
C ALA A 664 -23.54 15.35 16.71
N PRO A 665 -22.36 15.37 17.37
CA PRO A 665 -22.15 16.36 18.43
C PRO A 665 -22.51 17.74 17.85
N PRO A 666 -23.22 18.61 18.60
CA PRO A 666 -23.59 19.92 18.06
C PRO A 666 -22.31 20.62 17.58
N PRO A 667 -22.34 21.31 16.41
CA PRO A 667 -21.21 22.10 15.95
C PRO A 667 -20.73 22.99 17.10
N THR A 668 -19.42 23.06 17.30
CA THR A 668 -18.82 24.17 18.03
C THR A 668 -19.06 25.42 17.21
N ASP A 669 -20.19 26.08 17.38
CA ASP A 669 -20.39 27.43 16.88
C ASP A 669 -19.40 28.34 17.63
N PRO A 670 -18.43 28.98 16.94
CA PRO A 670 -17.48 29.89 17.55
C PRO A 670 -18.12 31.16 18.16
N ASP A 671 -19.41 31.41 17.91
CA ASP A 671 -20.11 32.62 18.36
C ASP A 671 -21.02 32.43 19.59
N MET A 672 -21.03 31.26 20.26
CA MET A 672 -21.75 31.14 21.53
C MET A 672 -20.79 31.18 22.73
N PRO A 673 -20.82 32.25 23.55
CA PRO A 673 -19.91 32.38 24.67
C PRO A 673 -20.18 31.29 25.71
N ASP A 674 -19.11 30.75 26.26
CA ASP A 674 -19.04 29.88 27.46
C ASP A 674 -19.57 30.55 28.76
N SER A 675 -20.41 31.58 28.65
CA SER A 675 -20.95 32.29 29.79
C SER A 675 -22.30 31.69 30.20
N VAL A 676 -22.27 30.93 31.31
CA VAL A 676 -23.36 30.75 32.27
C VAL A 676 -24.72 30.43 31.63
N ILE A 677 -24.98 29.13 31.45
CA ILE A 677 -26.33 28.63 31.23
C ILE A 677 -27.19 29.06 32.42
N ASP A 678 -28.12 29.98 32.20
CA ASP A 678 -29.33 30.09 33.01
C ASP A 678 -30.16 28.80 32.75
N PRO A 679 -30.28 27.88 33.72
CA PRO A 679 -30.92 26.59 33.52
C PRO A 679 -32.42 26.69 33.23
N ASP A 680 -33.05 27.84 33.54
CA ASP A 680 -34.50 27.97 33.53
C ASP A 680 -35.09 28.42 32.18
N ASP A 681 -34.28 29.02 31.27
CA ASP A 681 -34.82 29.63 30.03
C ASP A 681 -34.23 29.08 28.71
N SER A 682 -33.14 28.31 28.71
CA SER A 682 -32.53 27.82 27.45
C SER A 682 -33.06 26.46 26.98
N VAL A 683 -33.25 25.48 27.86
CA VAL A 683 -33.61 24.10 27.47
C VAL A 683 -35.07 23.99 27.07
N VAL A 684 -35.97 24.59 27.84
CA VAL A 684 -37.42 24.61 27.54
C VAL A 684 -37.68 25.39 26.26
N SER A 685 -37.02 26.53 26.06
CA SER A 685 -37.12 27.32 24.84
C SER A 685 -36.62 26.56 23.61
N ARG A 686 -35.49 25.85 23.73
CA ARG A 686 -34.98 24.94 22.69
C ARG A 686 -35.99 23.83 22.38
N ALA A 687 -36.58 23.21 23.40
CA ALA A 687 -37.59 22.16 23.24
C ALA A 687 -38.86 22.67 22.54
N LYS A 688 -39.35 23.86 22.94
CA LYS A 688 -40.50 24.53 22.32
C LYS A 688 -40.26 24.85 20.85
N ALA A 689 -39.05 25.25 20.48
CA ALA A 689 -38.69 25.52 19.08
C ALA A 689 -38.76 24.27 18.17
N GLN A 690 -38.83 23.07 18.74
CA GLN A 690 -38.96 21.83 17.98
C GLN A 690 -40.41 21.32 17.85
N LEU A 691 -41.39 21.96 18.48
CA LEU A 691 -42.78 21.50 18.47
C LEU A 691 -43.33 21.33 17.05
N GLY A 692 -43.96 20.17 16.81
CA GLY A 692 -44.56 19.84 15.51
C GLY A 692 -43.57 19.40 14.44
N LYS A 693 -42.25 19.43 14.70
CA LYS A 693 -41.25 18.90 13.76
C LYS A 693 -41.37 17.37 13.65
N LYS A 694 -41.31 16.88 12.41
CA LYS A 694 -41.39 15.47 12.04
C LYS A 694 -40.27 15.18 11.06
N GLY A 695 -39.39 14.26 11.39
CA GLY A 695 -38.22 13.93 10.57
C GLY A 695 -37.28 12.96 11.27
N PRO A 696 -36.35 12.32 10.53
CA PRO A 696 -35.46 11.28 11.04
C PRO A 696 -34.58 11.74 12.23
N LEU A 697 -34.25 13.04 12.29
CA LEU A 697 -33.60 13.70 13.43
C LEU A 697 -34.34 13.52 14.77
N TRP A 698 -35.67 13.47 14.72
CA TRP A 698 -36.51 13.41 15.92
C TRP A 698 -37.08 12.02 16.14
N THR A 699 -37.09 11.15 15.13
CA THR A 699 -37.79 9.88 15.18
C THR A 699 -37.04 8.82 14.36
N ASP A 700 -36.53 7.78 15.01
CA ASP A 700 -35.92 6.60 14.38
C ASP A 700 -36.80 5.34 14.61
N SER A 701 -36.49 4.25 13.88
CA SER A 701 -37.20 2.96 14.01
C SER A 701 -36.88 2.21 15.30
N GLN A 702 -35.94 2.72 16.11
CA GLN A 702 -35.41 2.05 17.29
C GLN A 702 -35.70 2.89 18.53
N TRP A 703 -36.92 2.81 19.09
CA TRP A 703 -37.39 3.11 20.47
C TRP A 703 -36.60 4.09 21.41
N THR A 704 -35.75 4.97 20.91
CA THR A 704 -34.72 5.75 21.66
C THR A 704 -34.84 7.25 21.41
N TYR A 705 -35.66 7.64 20.43
CA TYR A 705 -36.01 9.02 20.06
C TYR A 705 -36.30 9.95 21.23
N CYS A 706 -36.90 9.45 22.32
CA CYS A 706 -37.23 10.28 23.48
C CYS A 706 -35.99 10.64 24.32
N ALA A 707 -35.07 9.69 24.54
CA ALA A 707 -33.80 9.96 25.20
C ALA A 707 -32.89 10.83 24.32
N ARG A 708 -32.91 10.60 23.00
CA ARG A 708 -32.23 11.44 22.01
C ARG A 708 -32.70 12.89 22.06
N PHE A 709 -34.02 13.11 22.07
CA PHE A 709 -34.59 14.45 22.17
C PHE A 709 -34.11 15.17 23.44
N VAL A 710 -34.20 14.50 24.60
CA VAL A 710 -33.78 15.10 25.88
C VAL A 710 -32.30 15.48 25.85
N ARG A 711 -31.40 14.57 25.47
CA ARG A 711 -29.95 14.86 25.47
C ARG A 711 -29.57 15.98 24.49
N MET A 712 -30.24 16.07 23.34
CA MET A 712 -30.00 17.14 22.36
C MET A 712 -30.39 18.51 22.89
N MET A 713 -31.49 18.62 23.64
CA MET A 713 -31.86 19.92 24.23
C MET A 713 -30.92 20.33 25.37
N TYR A 714 -30.08 19.41 25.85
CA TYR A 714 -29.09 19.62 26.90
C TYR A 714 -27.64 19.66 26.38
N ASP A 715 -27.42 19.54 25.06
CA ASP A 715 -26.10 19.40 24.42
C ASP A 715 -25.24 18.28 25.03
N LYS A 716 -25.87 17.16 25.39
CA LYS A 716 -25.20 16.02 26.02
C LYS A 716 -24.94 14.88 25.02
N PRO A 717 -23.73 14.29 25.04
CA PRO A 717 -23.41 13.16 24.19
C PRO A 717 -24.20 11.94 24.63
N ALA A 718 -24.41 10.98 23.77
CA ALA A 718 -25.20 9.81 24.09
C ALA A 718 -24.44 8.79 24.96
N LYS A 719 -24.94 8.52 26.18
CA LYS A 719 -24.34 7.52 27.11
C LYS A 719 -25.10 6.22 27.25
N TRP A 720 -26.41 6.22 27.04
CA TRP A 720 -27.27 5.06 27.26
C TRP A 720 -28.10 4.74 26.01
N GLY A 721 -28.19 3.45 25.68
CA GLY A 721 -28.98 2.96 24.55
C GLY A 721 -30.49 2.98 24.76
N THR A 722 -30.99 3.30 25.97
CA THR A 722 -32.44 3.41 26.24
C THR A 722 -32.74 4.50 27.27
N ALA A 723 -33.95 5.05 27.21
CA ALA A 723 -34.48 5.94 28.25
C ALA A 723 -34.46 5.28 29.63
N TYR A 724 -34.77 3.98 29.70
CA TYR A 724 -34.70 3.20 30.93
C TYR A 724 -33.28 3.16 31.51
N GLY A 725 -32.26 2.88 30.68
CA GLY A 725 -30.87 2.83 31.13
C GLY A 725 -30.42 4.17 31.70
N MET A 726 -30.76 5.26 31.02
CA MET A 726 -30.52 6.62 31.51
C MET A 726 -31.20 6.86 32.85
N THR A 727 -32.51 6.63 32.96
CA THR A 727 -33.23 6.86 34.21
C THR A 727 -32.69 5.99 35.35
N LYS A 728 -32.34 4.73 35.07
CA LYS A 728 -31.83 3.79 36.07
C LYS A 728 -30.50 4.28 36.66
N TYR A 729 -29.60 4.79 35.82
CA TYR A 729 -28.35 5.37 36.28
C TYR A 729 -28.58 6.53 37.27
N PHE A 730 -29.49 7.46 36.96
CA PHE A 730 -29.79 8.56 37.87
C PHE A 730 -30.53 8.10 39.14
N GLU A 731 -31.34 7.05 39.06
CA GLU A 731 -31.91 6.38 40.24
C GLU A 731 -30.81 5.81 41.13
N ASP A 732 -29.85 5.10 40.57
CA ASP A 732 -28.75 4.47 41.30
C ASP A 732 -27.79 5.50 41.93
N LYS A 733 -27.70 6.70 41.35
CA LYS A 733 -27.00 7.86 41.94
C LYS A 733 -27.85 8.64 42.97
N GLY A 734 -29.07 8.20 43.26
CA GLY A 734 -29.98 8.87 44.18
C GLY A 734 -30.49 10.23 43.69
N LYS A 735 -30.52 10.45 42.37
CA LYS A 735 -30.92 11.72 41.72
C LYS A 735 -32.31 11.70 41.12
N LEU A 736 -32.96 10.54 41.08
CA LEU A 736 -34.35 10.42 40.63
C LEU A 736 -35.32 10.84 41.75
N ARG A 737 -36.10 11.89 41.51
CA ARG A 737 -37.11 12.40 42.45
C ARG A 737 -38.48 11.81 42.13
N THR A 738 -39.12 11.22 43.12
CA THR A 738 -40.42 10.54 42.98
C THR A 738 -41.59 11.32 43.55
N ALA A 739 -41.32 12.45 44.23
CA ALA A 739 -42.31 13.32 44.85
C ALA A 739 -42.17 14.77 44.35
N GLY A 740 -43.27 15.51 44.38
CA GLY A 740 -43.33 16.89 43.88
C GLY A 740 -43.47 16.98 42.37
N ASN A 741 -43.84 18.18 41.89
CA ASN A 741 -43.98 18.44 40.46
C ASN A 741 -42.60 18.74 39.84
N PRO A 742 -42.31 18.24 38.64
CA PRO A 742 -41.08 18.58 37.92
C PRO A 742 -41.07 20.07 37.58
N GLY A 743 -39.99 20.76 37.93
CA GLY A 743 -39.74 22.16 37.54
C GLY A 743 -39.39 22.29 36.05
N ALA A 744 -39.32 23.52 35.56
CA ALA A 744 -38.92 23.80 34.18
C ALA A 744 -37.55 23.14 33.86
N GLY A 745 -37.43 22.60 32.65
CA GLY A 745 -36.26 21.87 32.18
C GLY A 745 -36.17 20.42 32.69
N ALA A 746 -36.76 20.07 33.83
CA ALA A 746 -36.54 18.76 34.46
C ALA A 746 -36.80 17.58 33.52
N VAL A 747 -35.93 16.56 33.58
CA VAL A 747 -36.10 15.35 32.78
C VAL A 747 -37.11 14.44 33.43
N VAL A 748 -38.29 14.34 32.83
CA VAL A 748 -39.37 13.47 33.29
C VAL A 748 -39.11 12.05 32.82
N CYS A 749 -39.29 11.07 33.69
CA CYS A 749 -38.93 9.67 33.44
C CYS A 749 -40.10 8.72 33.64
N TYR A 750 -40.24 7.75 32.72
CA TYR A 750 -41.28 6.74 32.72
C TYR A 750 -40.70 5.32 32.60
N LYS A 751 -41.28 4.38 33.36
CA LYS A 751 -40.90 2.96 33.37
C LYS A 751 -41.19 2.25 32.05
N LYS A 752 -40.61 1.05 31.89
CA LYS A 752 -40.88 0.15 30.75
C LYS A 752 -42.37 -0.18 30.67
N SER A 753 -42.94 -0.12 29.47
CA SER A 753 -44.32 -0.53 29.20
C SER A 753 -44.47 -1.01 27.76
N ALA A 754 -45.52 -1.76 27.47
CA ALA A 754 -45.82 -2.19 26.10
C ALA A 754 -45.98 -0.99 25.13
N GLY A 755 -46.44 0.16 25.63
CA GLY A 755 -46.60 1.39 24.83
C GLY A 755 -45.29 2.09 24.44
N ASN A 756 -44.16 1.73 25.03
CA ASN A 756 -42.84 2.28 24.70
C ASN A 756 -41.82 1.21 24.28
N GLY A 757 -42.30 0.06 23.77
CA GLY A 757 -41.43 -1.03 23.33
C GLY A 757 -40.55 -1.61 24.45
N TYR A 758 -40.95 -1.44 25.72
CA TYR A 758 -40.17 -1.78 26.90
C TYR A 758 -38.81 -1.06 27.03
N ALA A 759 -38.63 0.10 26.37
CA ALA A 759 -37.41 0.91 26.42
C ALA A 759 -37.45 2.04 27.46
N GLY A 760 -38.59 2.24 28.15
CA GLY A 760 -38.83 3.42 28.98
C GLY A 760 -39.20 4.66 28.15
N HIS A 761 -39.42 5.80 28.79
CA HIS A 761 -39.64 7.07 28.08
C HIS A 761 -39.14 8.25 28.91
N VAL A 762 -38.62 9.27 28.24
CA VAL A 762 -38.21 10.53 28.88
C VAL A 762 -38.63 11.75 28.08
N SER A 763 -38.78 12.88 28.75
CA SER A 763 -39.25 14.16 28.21
C SER A 763 -38.72 15.33 29.04
N ILE A 764 -38.89 16.56 28.57
CA ILE A 764 -38.50 17.78 29.27
C ILE A 764 -39.75 18.45 29.84
N ALA A 765 -39.79 18.67 31.15
CA ALA A 765 -40.86 19.41 31.80
C ALA A 765 -40.77 20.90 31.43
N THR A 766 -41.90 21.53 31.15
CA THR A 766 -42.01 22.97 30.87
C THR A 766 -42.10 23.81 32.15
N GLY A 767 -42.40 23.17 33.29
CA GLY A 767 -42.62 23.83 34.59
C GLY A 767 -44.07 24.28 34.86
N ASP A 768 -44.95 24.21 33.85
CA ASP A 768 -46.39 24.54 33.99
C ASP A 768 -47.30 23.30 34.06
N GLY A 769 -46.71 22.13 34.26
CA GLY A 769 -47.40 20.85 34.32
C GLY A 769 -47.49 20.12 32.97
N THR A 770 -46.89 20.66 31.91
CA THR A 770 -46.70 19.97 30.64
C THR A 770 -45.26 19.47 30.47
N GLU A 771 -45.07 18.63 29.46
CA GLU A 771 -43.79 18.08 29.05
C GLU A 771 -43.69 18.07 27.53
N ILE A 772 -42.48 18.33 27.03
CA ILE A 772 -42.14 18.30 25.62
C ILE A 772 -41.26 17.08 25.39
N GLY A 773 -41.64 16.25 24.43
CA GLY A 773 -40.88 15.09 24.06
C GLY A 773 -41.35 14.50 22.74
N VAL A 774 -40.58 13.58 22.20
CA VAL A 774 -40.97 12.85 21.01
C VAL A 774 -41.84 11.68 21.42
N THR A 775 -43.09 11.64 20.94
CA THR A 775 -44.07 10.64 21.38
C THR A 775 -44.23 9.47 20.40
N SER A 776 -43.96 9.67 19.10
CA SER A 776 -43.89 8.61 18.09
C SER A 776 -43.45 9.17 16.73
N LEU A 777 -43.09 8.27 15.80
CA LEU A 777 -42.90 8.57 14.37
C LEU A 777 -44.06 9.35 13.73
N LYS A 778 -45.31 9.08 14.13
CA LYS A 778 -46.51 9.71 13.55
C LYS A 778 -46.71 11.16 14.01
N TYR A 779 -46.39 11.42 15.27
CA TYR A 779 -46.73 12.68 15.94
C TYR A 779 -45.52 13.62 16.11
N GLY A 780 -44.28 13.12 16.04
CA GLY A 780 -43.06 13.92 16.17
C GLY A 780 -42.87 14.47 17.58
N VAL A 781 -42.30 15.68 17.67
CA VAL A 781 -42.15 16.42 18.92
C VAL A 781 -43.50 17.02 19.32
N THR A 782 -43.99 16.67 20.51
CA THR A 782 -45.29 17.11 21.02
C THR A 782 -45.18 17.60 22.45
N GLU A 783 -46.01 18.57 22.79
CA GLU A 783 -46.26 18.98 24.17
C GLU A 783 -47.51 18.26 24.70
N LYS A 784 -47.43 17.69 25.91
CA LYS A 784 -48.55 17.01 26.56
C LYS A 784 -48.50 17.20 28.07
N PRO A 785 -49.61 17.00 28.81
CA PRO A 785 -49.57 17.04 30.28
C PRO A 785 -48.64 15.95 30.84
N VAL A 786 -47.89 16.28 31.91
CA VAL A 786 -47.09 15.30 32.66
C VAL A 786 -48.03 14.25 33.25
N LYS A 787 -47.82 12.98 32.90
CA LYS A 787 -48.64 11.88 33.43
C LYS A 787 -48.03 11.34 34.72
N THR A 788 -48.50 11.79 35.86
CA THR A 788 -48.01 11.34 37.19
C THR A 788 -48.65 10.03 37.68
N VAL A 789 -49.52 9.40 36.89
CA VAL A 789 -50.24 8.17 37.25
C VAL A 789 -49.86 7.04 36.28
N GLY A 790 -49.60 5.83 36.80
CA GLY A 790 -49.28 4.65 36.00
C GLY A 790 -47.78 4.42 35.85
N THR A 791 -47.23 4.62 34.65
CA THR A 791 -45.82 4.32 34.30
C THR A 791 -44.84 5.40 34.74
N PHE A 792 -45.27 6.43 35.47
CA PHE A 792 -44.40 7.47 35.99
C PHE A 792 -43.34 6.87 36.92
N TRP A 793 -42.07 7.18 36.65
CA TRP A 793 -40.95 6.72 37.47
C TRP A 793 -40.47 7.84 38.40
N GLY A 794 -40.37 9.06 37.88
CA GLY A 794 -39.87 10.21 38.62
C GLY A 794 -39.38 11.29 37.68
N TRP A 795 -38.62 12.25 38.20
CA TRP A 795 -37.98 13.29 37.42
C TRP A 795 -36.59 13.62 37.97
N ILE A 796 -35.71 14.14 37.11
CA ILE A 796 -34.35 14.54 37.42
C ILE A 796 -34.27 16.06 37.25
N SER A 797 -33.71 16.77 38.23
CA SER A 797 -33.58 18.24 38.11
C SER A 797 -32.60 18.60 36.98
N PRO A 798 -32.73 19.77 36.32
CA PRO A 798 -31.81 20.19 35.27
C PRO A 798 -30.35 20.17 35.71
N SER A 799 -30.06 20.64 36.92
CA SER A 799 -28.71 20.67 37.47
C SER A 799 -28.20 19.27 37.80
N ASP A 800 -29.03 18.39 38.39
CA ASP A 800 -28.65 16.99 38.62
C ASP A 800 -28.40 16.28 37.28
N PHE A 801 -29.21 16.55 36.25
CA PHE A 801 -28.96 16.02 34.92
C PHE A 801 -27.61 16.50 34.40
N VAL A 802 -27.36 17.81 34.33
CA VAL A 802 -26.09 18.34 33.79
C VAL A 802 -24.86 17.87 34.55
N ASN A 803 -24.91 17.79 35.87
CA ASN A 803 -23.77 17.50 36.74
C ASN A 803 -23.43 16.01 36.85
N PHE A 804 -24.42 15.13 36.69
CA PHE A 804 -24.23 13.68 36.83
C PHE A 804 -24.34 12.94 35.50
N TYR A 805 -24.75 13.63 34.42
CA TYR A 805 -24.64 13.14 33.05
C TYR A 805 -23.20 13.12 32.61
#